data_AF-A0A7S6N2P2-F1
#
_entry.id   AF-A0A7S6N2P2-F1
#
_cell.length_a   1.000
_cell.length_b   1.000
_cell.length_c   1.000
_cell.angle_alpha   90.00
_cell.angle_beta   90.00
_cell.angle_gamma   90.00
#
_symmetry.space_group_name_H-M   'P 1'
#
loop_
_entity.id
_entity.type
_entity.pdbx_description
1 polymer ?
#
loop_
_entity_poly.entity_id
_entity_poly.type
_entity_poly.pdbx_seq_one_letter_code
_entity_poly.pdbx_strand_id
1 'polypeptide(L)'
;MFTSAQQQSGRSFWHSAIEQRVPQISERRYIQPKHYYFSRLELLNLKELASLFPHEKQVREGLAEPYMIELPMPDGNFQKFMVAESPVMEQGLAVRYPEIKTYAGYGVTDPYASIRFDITPAGFHAQVLTPSGAWYIDPYSLSTNEFYISYYKKDMTVDPRRAEEATCVVIADEEIMEEIKFLREQLSWERSGAQLRTYRTAIATTGEYTTFHGGTVVLGLAAVVTALNRVSGIYETEAAIRMNLIANNDLIIYTNASTDPYTNNNGSTMLTQNVNNLNSVIGNANFDVGHVFSTGGGGIAGLGVICGSSKARGVTGLPSPVGDPFYVDYVAHEMGHQFGGNHTFNGSSGSCSGGNRNGPTAYEPGSGTTIMAYAGICSPQNTQNFSDPYFHGISLDEIIAFSTLGGGNNCPVITPTNNDAPAVTVPAGGFTIPKSTPFSLTGSAVDPNGDSLTYCWEQFDLGATGAPGSPVGNAPIFRSFKPVASPTRYFPKLADVINNTYVMGEILPSYARTLTFRLTARDNRSGGGGMGKASLQFSVTDAAGPFLVTSPNTAVTWDGSTTQTIQWDVAGTNAAPVNTQFVRILLSTNGGLTFPHVILESTLNDGAEQITLPNLPTTTARIKIEAVGNIYYDMSNANFTIVDNPVPVELTSFTGSVNGNTALIEWVTATEMNNKGFRVERRKESSSWQQAGYINGRGNSVEVSRYQFTESGLETGVYFYRLIQEDYNGTSKTYDAIEVEISRPDVFSLNQNYPNPFNPATSISFSLPVRGSVVLDIYSSLGEKVATLVNEIREAGYHQVSFDASQLTSGTYIYTIRVSAGNASSTDIKKMILVK
;
A
#
# COMPACT_ATOMS: atom_id res chain seq x y z
N MET A 1 22.31 -15.88 -2.14
CA MET A 1 22.93 -15.39 -0.90
C MET A 1 23.76 -14.18 -1.29
N PHE A 2 23.30 -12.98 -0.95
CA PHE A 2 23.85 -11.73 -1.49
C PHE A 2 24.53 -10.97 -0.35
N THR A 3 25.82 -10.71 -0.50
CA THR A 3 26.54 -9.76 0.34
C THR A 3 27.01 -8.63 -0.56
N SER A 4 26.50 -7.42 -0.37
CA SER A 4 27.01 -6.21 -1.02
C SER A 4 28.48 -5.97 -0.66
N ALA A 5 29.22 -5.15 -1.42
CA ALA A 5 30.55 -4.68 -0.98
C ALA A 5 30.47 -3.82 0.29
N GLN A 6 29.36 -3.11 0.53
CA GLN A 6 29.04 -2.46 1.82
C GLN A 6 28.76 -3.48 2.94
N GLN A 7 28.24 -4.67 2.64
CA GLN A 7 28.10 -5.79 3.60
C GLN A 7 29.39 -6.58 3.79
N GLN A 8 30.24 -6.68 2.76
CA GLN A 8 31.57 -7.28 2.86
C GLN A 8 32.56 -6.36 3.62
N SER A 9 32.34 -5.03 3.60
CA SER A 9 33.15 -4.04 4.34
C SER A 9 32.51 -3.49 5.62
N GLY A 10 31.19 -3.63 5.81
CA GLY A 10 30.45 -3.08 6.95
C GLY A 10 30.39 -1.54 7.02
N ARG A 11 30.71 -0.81 5.94
CA ARG A 11 30.90 0.66 5.98
C ARG A 11 29.87 1.41 5.12
N SER A 12 29.09 2.29 5.75
CA SER A 12 28.30 3.32 5.06
C SER A 12 29.21 4.49 4.65
N PHE A 13 28.98 5.07 3.47
CA PHE A 13 29.67 6.29 3.03
C PHE A 13 28.96 7.56 3.53
N TRP A 14 27.72 7.41 4.00
CA TRP A 14 26.87 8.49 4.47
C TRP A 14 26.88 8.52 5.99
N HIS A 15 27.14 9.71 6.53
CA HIS A 15 27.21 9.95 7.96
C HIS A 15 26.26 11.08 8.36
N SER A 16 25.46 10.87 9.40
CA SER A 16 24.67 11.96 10.01
C SER A 16 25.58 13.13 10.36
N ALA A 17 25.17 14.34 9.99
CA ALA A 17 25.86 15.58 10.33
C ALA A 17 24.92 16.52 11.10
N ILE A 18 25.49 17.46 11.86
CA ILE A 18 24.74 18.49 12.57
C ILE A 18 25.03 19.82 11.88
N GLU A 19 24.03 20.42 11.23
CA GLU A 19 24.17 21.65 10.43
C GLU A 19 24.83 22.78 11.23
N GLN A 20 24.47 22.94 12.51
CA GLN A 20 25.02 23.97 13.40
C GLN A 20 26.52 23.83 13.70
N ARG A 21 27.12 22.66 13.43
CA ARG A 21 28.55 22.37 13.70
C ARG A 21 29.42 22.46 12.43
N VAL A 22 28.83 22.77 11.28
CA VAL A 22 29.52 22.98 10.02
C VAL A 22 29.89 24.47 9.92
N PRO A 23 31.00 24.88 9.27
CA PRO A 23 31.20 26.28 8.89
C PRO A 23 29.91 26.86 8.31
N GLN A 24 29.67 28.16 8.50
CA GLN A 24 28.52 28.88 7.93
C GLN A 24 28.64 28.90 6.39
N ILE A 25 28.40 27.77 5.73
CA ILE A 25 28.36 27.62 4.28
C ILE A 25 26.98 28.08 3.84
N SER A 26 26.70 29.38 3.95
CA SER A 26 25.46 30.00 3.45
C SER A 26 25.62 30.59 2.06
N GLU A 27 26.87 30.84 1.64
CA GLU A 27 27.18 31.32 0.29
C GLU A 27 26.65 30.32 -0.74
N ARG A 28 25.95 30.83 -1.76
CA ARG A 28 25.49 30.05 -2.91
C ARG A 28 24.58 28.85 -2.56
N ARG A 29 23.78 28.98 -1.48
CA ARG A 29 22.71 28.03 -1.13
C ARG A 29 21.40 28.39 -1.86
N TYR A 30 21.09 27.65 -2.93
CA TYR A 30 19.90 27.87 -3.76
C TYR A 30 18.76 26.88 -3.48
N ILE A 31 19.08 25.65 -3.05
CA ILE A 31 18.10 24.61 -2.75
C ILE A 31 17.71 24.72 -1.26
N GLN A 32 16.48 25.15 -1.00
CA GLN A 32 16.01 25.49 0.36
C GLN A 32 14.67 24.81 0.69
N PRO A 33 14.65 23.47 0.88
CA PRO A 33 13.45 22.76 1.31
C PRO A 33 13.12 23.07 2.78
N LYS A 34 11.83 23.03 3.12
CA LYS A 34 11.32 23.24 4.49
C LYS A 34 11.75 22.13 5.45
N HIS A 35 11.84 20.90 4.94
CA HIS A 35 12.26 19.71 5.68
C HIS A 35 13.28 18.92 4.84
N TYR A 36 14.36 18.49 5.49
CA TYR A 36 15.41 17.69 4.88
C TYR A 36 16.24 16.98 5.94
N TYR A 37 16.90 15.89 5.51
CA TYR A 37 17.94 15.23 6.29
C TYR A 37 19.32 15.73 5.83
N PHE A 38 20.17 16.11 6.78
CA PHE A 38 21.50 16.67 6.53
C PHE A 38 22.58 15.63 6.80
N SER A 39 23.44 15.40 5.82
CA SER A 39 24.45 14.34 5.88
C SER A 39 25.79 14.75 5.29
N ARG A 40 26.83 14.02 5.69
CA ARG A 40 28.19 14.09 5.14
C ARG A 40 28.45 12.84 4.29
N LEU A 41 29.06 13.02 3.13
CA LEU A 41 29.40 11.92 2.22
C LEU A 41 30.92 11.75 2.08
N GLU A 42 31.41 10.52 2.22
CA GLU A 42 32.76 10.11 1.82
C GLU A 42 32.86 9.97 0.28
N LEU A 43 32.78 11.09 -0.43
CA LEU A 43 32.60 11.11 -1.90
C LEU A 43 33.72 10.37 -2.66
N LEU A 44 34.97 10.45 -2.19
CA LEU A 44 36.09 9.76 -2.84
C LEU A 44 35.93 8.24 -2.75
N ASN A 45 35.53 7.70 -1.61
CA ASN A 45 35.31 6.26 -1.44
C ASN A 45 34.09 5.78 -2.23
N LEU A 46 33.05 6.60 -2.33
CA LEU A 46 31.92 6.30 -3.21
C LEU A 46 32.34 6.29 -4.68
N LYS A 47 33.20 7.22 -5.14
CA LYS A 47 33.77 7.24 -6.49
C LYS A 47 34.57 5.98 -6.80
N GLU A 48 35.43 5.56 -5.87
CA GLU A 48 36.21 4.32 -6.00
C GLU A 48 35.29 3.10 -6.14
N LEU A 49 34.25 3.00 -5.30
CA LEU A 49 33.27 1.92 -5.41
C LEU A 49 32.52 1.97 -6.75
N ALA A 50 32.06 3.15 -7.16
CA ALA A 50 31.26 3.32 -8.38
C ALA A 50 32.04 2.97 -9.65
N SER A 51 33.38 3.04 -9.62
CA SER A 51 34.24 2.57 -10.71
C SER A 51 34.14 1.06 -10.99
N LEU A 52 33.55 0.30 -10.07
CA LEU A 52 33.32 -1.14 -10.21
C LEU A 52 31.92 -1.48 -10.77
N PHE A 53 31.02 -0.49 -10.90
CA PHE A 53 29.65 -0.76 -11.33
C PHE A 53 29.67 -1.20 -12.80
N PRO A 54 28.98 -2.30 -13.16
CA PRO A 54 28.92 -2.76 -14.53
C PRO A 54 28.10 -1.79 -15.36
N HIS A 55 28.30 -1.86 -16.67
CA HIS A 55 27.47 -1.14 -17.61
C HIS A 55 26.05 -1.74 -17.63
N GLU A 56 25.01 -0.91 -17.66
CA GLU A 56 23.59 -1.35 -17.65
C GLU A 56 23.27 -2.39 -18.74
N LYS A 57 23.95 -2.29 -19.89
CA LYS A 57 23.82 -3.26 -21.00
C LYS A 57 24.26 -4.67 -20.57
N GLN A 58 25.36 -4.77 -19.83
CA GLN A 58 25.85 -6.06 -19.32
C GLN A 58 24.86 -6.65 -18.31
N VAL A 59 24.24 -5.80 -17.48
CA VAL A 59 23.19 -6.22 -16.54
C VAL A 59 21.96 -6.73 -17.29
N ARG A 60 21.47 -5.98 -18.27
CA ARG A 60 20.31 -6.37 -19.09
C ARG A 60 20.53 -7.66 -19.88
N GLU A 61 21.76 -7.92 -20.32
CA GLU A 61 22.16 -9.13 -21.05
C GLU A 61 22.50 -10.32 -20.13
N GLY A 62 22.41 -10.16 -18.80
CA GLY A 62 22.75 -11.19 -17.83
C GLY A 62 24.24 -11.53 -17.77
N LEU A 63 25.10 -10.63 -18.26
CA LEU A 63 26.57 -10.78 -18.28
C LEU A 63 27.23 -10.25 -17.00
N ALA A 64 26.52 -9.44 -16.22
CA ALA A 64 26.99 -8.90 -14.94
C ALA A 64 25.80 -8.66 -14.00
N GLU A 65 26.06 -8.65 -12.71
CA GLU A 65 25.06 -8.33 -11.68
C GLU A 65 25.14 -6.85 -11.29
N PRO A 66 24.01 -6.16 -11.07
CA PRO A 66 24.03 -4.79 -10.60
C PRO A 66 24.62 -4.70 -9.18
N TYR A 67 25.14 -3.53 -8.81
CA TYR A 67 25.73 -3.30 -7.50
C TYR A 67 24.71 -2.75 -6.52
N MET A 68 24.76 -3.19 -5.27
CA MET A 68 23.90 -2.64 -4.21
C MET A 68 24.54 -1.40 -3.58
N ILE A 69 23.78 -0.31 -3.51
CA ILE A 69 24.11 0.90 -2.74
C ILE A 69 23.00 1.22 -1.74
N GLU A 70 23.35 2.05 -0.76
CA GLU A 70 22.42 2.56 0.25
C GLU A 70 22.48 4.09 0.31
N LEU A 71 21.32 4.75 0.32
CA LEU A 71 21.18 6.21 0.30
C LEU A 71 20.30 6.72 1.45
N PRO A 72 20.63 7.88 2.04
CA PRO A 72 19.83 8.49 3.09
C PRO A 72 18.54 9.10 2.52
N MET A 73 17.43 8.73 3.14
CA MET A 73 16.10 9.26 2.87
C MET A 73 15.89 10.60 3.62
N PRO A 74 14.90 11.41 3.22
CA PRO A 74 14.61 12.69 3.88
C PRO A 74 14.20 12.59 5.36
N ASP A 75 13.75 11.42 5.81
CA ASP A 75 13.39 11.15 7.21
C ASP A 75 14.58 10.64 8.05
N GLY A 76 15.77 10.50 7.45
CA GLY A 76 16.98 9.99 8.08
C GLY A 76 17.12 8.47 8.07
N ASN A 77 16.13 7.73 7.55
CA ASN A 77 16.28 6.31 7.28
C ASN A 77 17.13 6.10 6.01
N PHE A 78 17.43 4.83 5.70
CA PHE A 78 18.23 4.46 4.53
C PHE A 78 17.46 3.52 3.61
N GLN A 79 17.57 3.77 2.30
CA GLN A 79 16.96 2.95 1.25
C GLN A 79 18.03 2.28 0.39
N LYS A 80 17.82 1.01 0.05
CA LYS A 80 18.75 0.20 -0.75
C LYS A 80 18.32 0.12 -2.21
N PHE A 81 19.29 0.20 -3.11
CA PHE A 81 19.09 0.14 -4.55
C PHE A 81 20.09 -0.79 -5.22
N MET A 82 19.66 -1.51 -6.25
CA MET A 82 20.54 -2.17 -7.20
C MET A 82 20.79 -1.22 -8.36
N VAL A 83 22.05 -0.93 -8.67
CA VAL A 83 22.45 0.12 -9.62
C VAL A 83 23.52 -0.35 -10.60
N ALA A 84 23.53 0.27 -11.77
CA ALA A 84 24.52 0.06 -12.82
C ALA A 84 24.91 1.41 -13.46
N GLU A 85 26.06 1.45 -14.13
CA GLU A 85 26.44 2.60 -14.95
C GLU A 85 25.45 2.74 -16.12
N SER A 86 24.82 3.91 -16.22
CA SER A 86 23.84 4.26 -17.26
C SER A 86 24.25 5.60 -17.86
N PRO A 87 25.18 5.61 -18.83
CA PRO A 87 25.75 6.82 -19.38
C PRO A 87 24.71 7.68 -20.12
N VAL A 88 24.76 9.00 -19.89
CA VAL A 88 24.03 10.02 -20.68
C VAL A 88 24.96 10.82 -21.60
N MET A 89 26.21 10.38 -21.74
CA MET A 89 27.19 10.92 -22.68
C MET A 89 27.60 9.84 -23.68
N GLU A 90 27.73 10.22 -24.94
CA GLU A 90 28.42 9.41 -25.94
C GLU A 90 29.85 9.08 -25.49
N GLN A 91 30.35 7.90 -25.87
CA GLN A 91 31.59 7.33 -25.37
C GLN A 91 32.80 8.27 -25.53
N GLY A 92 32.92 8.96 -26.66
CA GLY A 92 34.00 9.90 -26.93
C GLY A 92 33.99 11.12 -26.00
N LEU A 93 32.81 11.59 -25.59
CA LEU A 93 32.68 12.67 -24.59
C LEU A 93 33.01 12.14 -23.19
N ALA A 94 32.47 10.96 -22.83
CA ALA A 94 32.73 10.32 -21.55
C ALA A 94 34.21 9.99 -21.31
N VAL A 95 34.98 9.68 -22.38
CA VAL A 95 36.42 9.47 -22.31
C VAL A 95 37.19 10.78 -22.06
N ARG A 96 36.71 11.92 -22.58
CA ARG A 96 37.33 13.24 -22.34
C ARG A 96 37.03 13.81 -20.96
N TYR A 97 35.89 13.44 -20.38
CA TYR A 97 35.45 13.88 -19.05
C TYR A 97 35.11 12.68 -18.14
N PRO A 98 36.09 11.81 -17.84
CA PRO A 98 35.87 10.57 -17.08
C PRO A 98 35.39 10.79 -15.64
N GLU A 99 35.55 12.01 -15.12
CA GLU A 99 35.09 12.43 -13.80
C GLU A 99 33.59 12.74 -13.71
N ILE A 100 32.87 12.70 -14.83
CA ILE A 100 31.42 12.87 -14.93
C ILE A 100 30.80 11.51 -15.28
N LYS A 101 30.06 10.91 -14.32
CA LYS A 101 29.45 9.59 -14.47
C LYS A 101 28.01 9.58 -14.02
N THR A 102 27.18 8.80 -14.69
CA THR A 102 25.75 8.65 -14.42
C THR A 102 25.35 7.19 -14.27
N TYR A 103 24.35 6.96 -13.43
CA TYR A 103 23.94 5.64 -12.98
C TYR A 103 22.42 5.58 -12.86
N ALA A 104 21.88 4.39 -13.04
CA ALA A 104 20.46 4.10 -12.89
C ALA A 104 20.24 2.79 -12.14
N GLY A 105 19.06 2.62 -11.55
CA GLY A 105 18.73 1.42 -10.81
C GLY A 105 17.30 1.35 -10.31
N TYR A 106 17.05 0.35 -9.46
CA TYR A 106 15.75 0.06 -8.87
C TYR A 106 15.88 -0.24 -7.37
N GLY A 107 14.81 0.01 -6.63
CA GLY A 107 14.75 -0.18 -5.18
C GLY A 107 14.67 -1.65 -4.79
N VAL A 108 15.36 -2.00 -3.70
CA VAL A 108 15.32 -3.34 -3.08
C VAL A 108 14.32 -3.38 -1.94
N THR A 109 14.28 -2.33 -1.12
CA THR A 109 13.37 -2.20 0.01
C THR A 109 12.01 -1.63 -0.39
N ASP A 110 11.95 -0.92 -1.51
CA ASP A 110 10.72 -0.47 -2.17
C ASP A 110 10.80 -0.89 -3.65
N PRO A 111 10.09 -1.95 -4.07
CA PRO A 111 10.17 -2.47 -5.43
C PRO A 111 9.55 -1.54 -6.48
N TYR A 112 8.81 -0.51 -6.07
CA TYR A 112 8.26 0.51 -6.97
C TYR A 112 9.22 1.68 -7.20
N ALA A 113 10.34 1.73 -6.48
CA ALA A 113 11.25 2.85 -6.55
C ALA A 113 12.23 2.71 -7.72
N SER A 114 12.36 3.76 -8.53
CA SER A 114 13.44 3.92 -9.50
C SER A 114 14.42 5.00 -9.03
N ILE A 115 15.69 4.84 -9.41
CA ILE A 115 16.73 5.82 -9.08
C ILE A 115 17.55 6.18 -10.32
N ARG A 116 17.88 7.46 -10.43
CA ARG A 116 19.05 7.93 -11.19
C ARG A 116 19.92 8.81 -10.32
N PHE A 117 21.22 8.66 -10.46
CA PHE A 117 22.18 9.52 -9.76
C PHE A 117 23.39 9.78 -10.64
N ASP A 118 24.10 10.86 -10.32
CA ASP A 118 25.33 11.25 -10.97
C ASP A 118 26.40 11.59 -9.94
N ILE A 119 27.64 11.35 -10.35
CA ILE A 119 28.83 11.75 -9.62
C ILE A 119 29.67 12.58 -10.58
N THR A 120 29.82 13.87 -10.25
CA THR A 120 30.52 14.84 -11.09
C THR A 120 31.52 15.66 -10.25
N PRO A 121 32.28 16.59 -10.84
CA PRO A 121 33.05 17.58 -10.09
C PRO A 121 32.19 18.50 -9.23
N ALA A 122 30.89 18.64 -9.53
CA ALA A 122 29.93 19.41 -8.74
C ALA A 122 29.32 18.61 -7.57
N GLY A 123 29.71 17.34 -7.38
CA GLY A 123 29.27 16.50 -6.26
C GLY A 123 28.41 15.31 -6.68
N PHE A 124 27.68 14.77 -5.71
CA PHE A 124 26.70 13.69 -5.89
C PHE A 124 25.28 14.27 -5.99
N HIS A 125 24.52 13.86 -7.01
CA HIS A 125 23.11 14.20 -7.13
C HIS A 125 22.28 12.94 -7.36
N ALA A 126 21.12 12.82 -6.72
CA ALA A 126 20.20 11.72 -6.94
C ALA A 126 18.75 12.18 -7.08
N GLN A 127 18.01 11.46 -7.91
CA GLN A 127 16.56 11.51 -8.03
C GLN A 127 16.03 10.09 -7.77
N VAL A 128 15.08 9.98 -6.85
CA VAL A 128 14.34 8.75 -6.59
C VAL A 128 12.86 9.01 -6.81
N LEU A 129 12.24 8.20 -7.66
CA LEU A 129 10.81 8.26 -7.96
C LEU A 129 10.12 7.09 -7.26
N THR A 130 9.08 7.38 -6.48
CA THR A 130 8.30 6.37 -5.74
C THR A 130 6.81 6.72 -5.72
N PRO A 131 5.93 5.74 -5.45
CA PRO A 131 4.51 6.00 -5.15
C PRO A 131 4.29 6.96 -3.98
N SER A 132 5.18 6.95 -2.98
CA SER A 132 5.09 7.79 -1.77
C SER A 132 5.59 9.22 -1.99
N GLY A 133 6.32 9.47 -3.09
CA GLY A 133 6.68 10.78 -3.61
C GLY A 133 8.16 10.86 -3.98
N ALA A 134 8.47 11.70 -4.98
CA ALA A 134 9.83 11.91 -5.40
C ALA A 134 10.66 12.60 -4.30
N TRP A 135 11.90 12.14 -4.15
CA TRP A 135 12.89 12.74 -3.28
C TRP A 135 14.25 12.79 -3.95
N TYR A 136 15.08 13.72 -3.46
CA TYR A 136 16.34 14.08 -4.09
C TYR A 136 17.45 14.12 -3.06
N ILE A 137 18.68 13.95 -3.55
CA ILE A 137 19.89 14.29 -2.83
C ILE A 137 20.65 15.30 -3.66
N ASP A 138 21.01 16.42 -3.05
CA ASP A 138 21.79 17.48 -3.68
C ASP A 138 22.85 18.01 -2.70
N PRO A 139 23.97 18.56 -3.20
CA PRO A 139 24.90 19.31 -2.37
C PRO A 139 24.18 20.42 -1.60
N TYR A 140 24.54 20.59 -0.34
CA TYR A 140 23.93 21.60 0.54
C TYR A 140 24.12 23.04 0.03
N SER A 141 25.23 23.30 -0.66
CA SER A 141 25.54 24.54 -1.37
C SER A 141 26.46 24.21 -2.56
N LEU A 142 26.45 25.06 -3.61
CA LEU A 142 27.39 24.95 -4.73
C LEU A 142 28.87 25.14 -4.33
N SER A 143 29.13 25.55 -3.08
CA SER A 143 30.48 25.74 -2.55
C SER A 143 31.04 24.52 -1.80
N THR A 144 30.30 23.39 -1.74
CA THR A 144 30.76 22.18 -1.03
C THR A 144 30.38 20.89 -1.75
N ASN A 145 31.28 19.92 -1.70
CA ASN A 145 31.04 18.54 -2.14
C ASN A 145 31.04 17.54 -0.97
N GLU A 146 31.05 18.04 0.27
CA GLU A 146 31.14 17.24 1.49
C GLU A 146 29.79 17.05 2.18
N PHE A 147 28.94 18.08 2.13
CA PHE A 147 27.65 18.12 2.81
C PHE A 147 26.48 18.10 1.83
N TYR A 148 25.47 17.30 2.15
CA TYR A 148 24.34 17.01 1.29
C TYR A 148 23.03 17.11 2.06
N ILE A 149 21.95 17.37 1.32
CA ILE A 149 20.58 17.35 1.82
C ILE A 149 19.75 16.32 1.06
N SER A 150 19.02 15.51 1.82
CA SER A 150 17.99 14.61 1.28
C SER A 150 16.62 15.20 1.58
N TYR A 151 15.78 15.42 0.57
CA TYR A 151 14.50 16.11 0.74
C TYR A 151 13.41 15.62 -0.23
N TYR A 152 12.14 15.69 0.18
CA TYR A 152 11.02 15.41 -0.72
C TYR A 152 10.69 16.63 -1.59
N LYS A 153 10.20 16.41 -2.83
CA LYS A 153 9.71 17.49 -3.72
C LYS A 153 8.70 18.40 -3.03
N LYS A 154 7.76 17.81 -2.27
CA LYS A 154 6.69 18.54 -1.55
C LYS A 154 7.21 19.57 -0.54
N ASP A 155 8.44 19.39 -0.05
CA ASP A 155 9.05 20.29 0.94
C ASP A 155 9.79 21.44 0.27
N MET A 156 9.91 21.46 -1.06
CA MET A 156 10.58 22.53 -1.79
C MET A 156 9.86 23.88 -1.59
N THR A 157 10.65 24.96 -1.53
CA THR A 157 10.13 26.34 -1.48
C THR A 157 10.31 27.02 -2.84
N VAL A 158 9.42 27.97 -3.14
CA VAL A 158 9.53 28.76 -4.37
C VAL A 158 10.67 29.75 -4.17
N ASP A 159 11.69 29.68 -5.03
CA ASP A 159 12.74 30.69 -5.07
C ASP A 159 12.10 32.04 -5.42
N PRO A 160 12.19 33.08 -4.56
CA PRO A 160 11.62 34.39 -4.85
C PRO A 160 12.12 34.98 -6.18
N ARG A 161 13.33 34.63 -6.61
CA ARG A 161 13.93 35.06 -7.88
C ARG A 161 13.24 34.44 -9.10
N ARG A 162 12.46 33.37 -8.94
CA ARG A 162 11.68 32.71 -10.02
C ARG A 162 10.47 33.55 -10.43
N ALA A 163 9.92 34.37 -9.53
CA ALA A 163 8.66 35.08 -9.76
C ALA A 163 8.72 36.09 -10.94
N GLU A 164 9.92 36.55 -11.31
CA GLU A 164 10.12 37.52 -12.38
C GLU A 164 10.23 36.88 -13.78
N GLU A 165 10.43 35.56 -13.88
CA GLU A 165 10.66 34.83 -15.15
C GLU A 165 9.79 33.56 -15.32
N ALA A 166 8.64 33.50 -14.62
CA ALA A 166 7.72 32.36 -14.67
C ALA A 166 6.84 32.31 -15.94
N THR A 167 7.44 32.49 -17.11
CA THR A 167 6.78 32.38 -18.42
C THR A 167 7.19 31.08 -19.11
N CYS A 168 6.21 30.34 -19.64
CA CYS A 168 6.41 29.35 -20.70
C CYS A 168 5.66 29.82 -21.93
N VAL A 169 6.28 29.65 -23.09
CA VAL A 169 5.70 29.88 -24.40
C VAL A 169 6.00 28.66 -25.27
N VAL A 170 5.02 28.20 -26.03
CA VAL A 170 5.23 27.19 -27.07
C VAL A 170 5.02 27.83 -28.45
N ILE A 171 5.92 27.56 -29.38
CA ILE A 171 5.76 27.95 -30.79
C ILE A 171 5.46 26.69 -31.60
N ALA A 172 4.31 26.66 -32.24
CA ALA A 172 3.88 25.52 -33.04
C ALA A 172 3.63 25.94 -34.50
N ASP A 173 4.17 25.16 -35.43
CA ASP A 173 3.82 25.25 -36.85
C ASP A 173 2.48 24.54 -37.07
N GLU A 174 1.59 25.11 -37.92
CA GLU A 174 0.22 24.62 -38.12
C GLU A 174 0.19 23.16 -38.61
N GLU A 175 1.11 22.80 -39.50
CA GLU A 175 1.26 21.44 -40.02
C GLU A 175 1.60 20.43 -38.90
N ILE A 176 2.47 20.81 -37.96
CA ILE A 176 2.86 19.96 -36.83
C ILE A 176 1.70 19.78 -35.85
N MET A 177 0.92 20.84 -35.60
CA MET A 177 -0.27 20.74 -34.76
C MET A 177 -1.30 19.76 -35.35
N GLU A 178 -1.54 19.82 -36.66
CA GLU A 178 -2.44 18.88 -37.32
C GLU A 178 -1.86 17.47 -37.40
N GLU A 179 -0.54 17.29 -37.55
CA GLU A 179 0.11 15.97 -37.45
C GLU A 179 -0.11 15.35 -36.08
N ILE A 180 0.27 16.04 -34.99
CA ILE A 180 0.15 15.51 -33.61
C ILE A 180 -1.31 15.16 -33.30
N LYS A 181 -2.24 16.02 -33.70
CA LYS A 181 -3.68 15.78 -33.58
C LYS A 181 -4.13 14.56 -34.37
N PHE A 182 -3.68 14.40 -35.60
CA PHE A 182 -3.99 13.22 -36.41
C PHE A 182 -3.44 11.94 -35.77
N LEU A 183 -2.18 11.94 -35.35
CA LEU A 183 -1.52 10.80 -34.73
C LEU A 183 -2.26 10.34 -33.46
N ARG A 184 -2.64 11.26 -32.57
CA ARG A 184 -3.34 10.90 -31.32
C ARG A 184 -4.78 10.42 -31.55
N GLU A 185 -5.49 10.96 -32.55
CA GLU A 185 -6.93 10.69 -32.76
C GLU A 185 -7.16 9.48 -33.67
N GLN A 186 -6.24 9.21 -34.60
CA GLN A 186 -6.42 8.19 -35.65
C GLN A 186 -5.50 6.97 -35.48
N LEU A 187 -4.36 7.12 -34.81
CA LEU A 187 -3.43 6.02 -34.55
C LEU A 187 -3.46 5.67 -33.06
N SER A 188 -4.50 4.93 -32.67
CA SER A 188 -4.66 4.46 -31.29
C SER A 188 -3.54 3.48 -30.95
N TRP A 189 -2.77 3.79 -29.92
CA TRP A 189 -1.93 2.83 -29.21
C TRP A 189 -2.55 2.59 -27.84
N GLU A 190 -2.59 1.32 -27.40
CA GLU A 190 -3.07 0.96 -26.06
C GLU A 190 -1.93 0.68 -25.09
N ARG A 191 -0.73 0.41 -25.63
CA ARG A 191 0.47 0.05 -24.88
C ARG A 191 1.72 0.63 -25.55
N SER A 192 2.72 0.97 -24.73
CA SER A 192 4.02 1.48 -25.17
C SER A 192 5.14 1.01 -24.23
N GLY A 193 6.38 0.95 -24.71
CA GLY A 193 7.58 0.65 -23.90
C GLY A 193 8.42 -0.55 -24.32
N ALA A 194 7.99 -1.33 -25.33
CA ALA A 194 8.76 -2.47 -25.85
C ALA A 194 10.06 -2.08 -26.58
N GLN A 195 10.20 -0.80 -26.93
CA GLN A 195 11.34 -0.26 -27.66
C GLN A 195 11.81 1.04 -27.01
N LEU A 196 13.10 1.10 -26.68
CA LEU A 196 13.78 2.30 -26.21
C LEU A 196 14.28 3.10 -27.42
N ARG A 197 13.87 4.36 -27.51
CA ARG A 197 14.33 5.32 -28.53
C ARG A 197 15.42 6.20 -27.95
N THR A 198 16.64 6.05 -28.44
CA THR A 198 17.80 6.85 -28.00
C THR A 198 18.09 7.95 -29.01
N TYR A 199 18.02 9.20 -28.58
CA TYR A 199 18.26 10.39 -29.39
C TYR A 199 19.63 11.00 -29.08
N ARG A 200 20.34 11.44 -30.11
CA ARG A 200 21.57 12.23 -29.98
C ARG A 200 21.19 13.67 -29.62
N THR A 201 21.53 14.10 -28.41
CA THR A 201 21.11 15.39 -27.88
C THR A 201 22.29 16.36 -27.82
N ALA A 202 22.10 17.57 -28.34
CA ALA A 202 23.05 18.68 -28.24
C ALA A 202 22.49 19.73 -27.27
N ILE A 203 23.15 19.93 -26.13
CA ILE A 203 22.75 20.95 -25.15
C ILE A 203 23.84 22.00 -25.05
N ALA A 204 23.54 23.20 -25.54
CA ALA A 204 24.41 24.36 -25.41
C ALA A 204 24.18 25.07 -24.07
N THR A 205 25.14 25.86 -23.62
CA THR A 205 24.99 26.73 -22.44
C THR A 205 25.43 28.15 -22.75
N THR A 206 24.73 29.16 -22.26
CA THR A 206 25.25 30.53 -22.32
C THR A 206 26.48 30.69 -21.41
N GLY A 207 27.28 31.72 -21.66
CA GLY A 207 28.42 32.08 -20.82
C GLY A 207 28.00 32.39 -19.39
N GLU A 208 26.83 32.98 -19.19
CA GLU A 208 26.25 33.24 -17.87
C GLU A 208 25.87 31.96 -17.15
N TYR A 209 25.26 30.98 -17.84
CA TYR A 209 24.95 29.67 -17.26
C TYR A 209 26.21 28.96 -16.80
N THR A 210 27.22 28.90 -17.68
CA THR A 210 28.48 28.26 -17.33
C THR A 210 29.17 29.00 -16.18
N THR A 211 29.15 30.33 -16.16
CA THR A 211 29.67 31.15 -15.06
C THR A 211 28.96 30.83 -13.75
N PHE A 212 27.63 30.69 -13.77
CA PHE A 212 26.86 30.27 -12.61
C PHE A 212 27.36 28.90 -12.11
N HIS A 213 27.65 27.93 -12.97
CA HIS A 213 28.15 26.63 -12.53
C HIS A 213 29.65 26.58 -12.22
N GLY A 214 30.38 27.70 -12.31
CA GLY A 214 31.81 27.78 -11.92
C GLY A 214 32.76 28.16 -13.06
N GLY A 215 32.22 28.54 -14.22
CA GLY A 215 32.95 29.24 -15.29
C GLY A 215 33.86 28.37 -16.17
N THR A 216 33.86 27.05 -15.97
CA THR A 216 34.66 26.12 -16.78
C THR A 216 33.77 25.20 -17.60
N VAL A 217 34.30 24.71 -18.73
CA VAL A 217 33.60 23.72 -19.57
C VAL A 217 33.22 22.48 -18.76
N VAL A 218 34.12 21.98 -17.90
CA VAL A 218 33.88 20.78 -17.08
C VAL A 218 32.67 20.98 -16.15
N LEU A 219 32.60 22.11 -15.45
CA LEU A 219 31.51 22.37 -14.50
C LEU A 219 30.20 22.73 -15.21
N GLY A 220 30.25 23.44 -16.33
CA GLY A 220 29.09 23.66 -17.19
C GLY A 220 28.52 22.35 -17.72
N LEU A 221 29.39 21.47 -18.24
CA LEU A 221 29.00 20.14 -18.72
C LEU A 221 28.47 19.24 -17.60
N ALA A 222 29.07 19.29 -16.40
CA ALA A 222 28.57 18.57 -15.23
C ALA A 222 27.12 18.95 -14.89
N ALA A 223 26.79 20.24 -14.93
CA ALA A 223 25.43 20.72 -14.69
C ALA A 223 24.44 20.27 -15.79
N VAL A 224 24.86 20.31 -17.06
CA VAL A 224 24.08 19.76 -18.18
C VAL A 224 23.80 18.27 -17.98
N VAL A 225 24.80 17.50 -17.56
CA VAL A 225 24.67 16.06 -17.30
C VAL A 225 23.71 15.79 -16.14
N THR A 226 23.82 16.50 -15.02
CA THR A 226 22.88 16.37 -13.89
C THR A 226 21.44 16.66 -14.33
N ALA A 227 21.23 17.71 -15.14
CA ALA A 227 19.91 18.03 -15.69
C ALA A 227 19.39 16.89 -16.59
N LEU A 228 20.18 16.45 -17.56
CA LEU A 228 19.76 15.41 -18.51
C LEU A 228 19.53 14.06 -17.82
N ASN A 229 20.32 13.73 -16.80
CA ASN A 229 20.17 12.51 -16.02
C ASN A 229 18.82 12.49 -15.28
N ARG A 230 18.39 13.62 -14.69
CA ARG A 230 17.05 13.74 -14.08
C ARG A 230 15.93 13.65 -15.09
N VAL A 231 16.06 14.31 -16.25
CA VAL A 231 15.05 14.22 -17.31
C VAL A 231 14.94 12.77 -17.82
N SER A 232 16.07 12.09 -17.99
CA SER A 232 16.10 10.68 -18.41
C SER A 232 15.40 9.76 -17.41
N GLY A 233 15.45 10.07 -16.10
CA GLY A 233 14.71 9.32 -15.08
C GLY A 233 13.20 9.30 -15.28
N ILE A 234 12.67 10.37 -15.89
CA ILE A 234 11.25 10.51 -16.21
C ILE A 234 10.97 9.93 -17.59
N TYR A 235 11.68 10.38 -18.63
CA TYR A 235 11.38 10.02 -20.03
C TYR A 235 11.60 8.54 -20.34
N GLU A 236 12.60 7.89 -19.74
CA GLU A 236 12.82 6.46 -19.94
C GLU A 236 11.71 5.64 -19.30
N THR A 237 11.22 6.07 -18.13
CA THR A 237 10.18 5.38 -17.37
C THR A 237 8.78 5.60 -17.95
N GLU A 238 8.49 6.83 -18.39
CA GLU A 238 7.14 7.23 -18.84
C GLU A 238 6.91 6.97 -20.34
N ALA A 239 7.95 7.08 -21.17
CA ALA A 239 7.79 7.09 -22.63
C ALA A 239 8.81 6.20 -23.38
N ALA A 240 9.69 5.48 -22.68
CA ALA A 240 10.80 4.73 -23.27
C ALA A 240 11.64 5.59 -24.24
N ILE A 241 11.93 6.83 -23.82
CA ILE A 241 12.77 7.78 -24.55
C ILE A 241 14.04 8.03 -23.74
N ARG A 242 15.19 7.93 -24.40
CA ARG A 242 16.50 8.25 -23.85
C ARG A 242 17.15 9.38 -24.64
N MET A 243 17.76 10.31 -23.93
CA MET A 243 18.55 11.38 -24.51
C MET A 243 20.02 11.18 -24.13
N ASN A 244 20.89 11.21 -25.13
CA ASN A 244 22.32 10.96 -24.95
C ASN A 244 23.12 12.12 -25.55
N LEU A 245 23.96 12.76 -24.75
CA LEU A 245 24.77 13.89 -25.21
C LEU A 245 25.73 13.47 -26.32
N ILE A 246 25.80 14.29 -27.37
CA ILE A 246 26.69 14.06 -28.51
C ILE A 246 28.17 14.08 -28.13
N ALA A 247 28.98 13.40 -28.93
CA ALA A 247 30.41 13.21 -28.71
C ALA A 247 31.21 14.50 -28.55
N ASN A 248 30.74 15.63 -29.11
CA ASN A 248 31.40 16.93 -29.15
C ASN A 248 30.57 18.06 -28.49
N ASN A 249 29.74 17.72 -27.50
CA ASN A 249 28.91 18.69 -26.78
C ASN A 249 29.73 19.74 -25.98
N ASP A 250 30.97 19.43 -25.64
CA ASP A 250 31.93 20.35 -25.00
C ASP A 250 32.20 21.61 -25.83
N LEU A 251 32.05 21.56 -27.16
CA LEU A 251 32.26 22.71 -28.05
C LEU A 251 31.18 23.80 -27.92
N ILE A 252 30.03 23.46 -27.35
CA ILE A 252 28.87 24.36 -27.19
C ILE A 252 28.61 24.71 -25.72
N ILE A 253 29.60 24.45 -24.85
CA ILE A 253 29.62 24.95 -23.47
C ILE A 253 30.40 26.27 -23.46
N TYR A 254 29.70 27.39 -23.59
CA TYR A 254 30.35 28.70 -23.67
C TYR A 254 30.74 29.20 -22.29
N THR A 255 31.96 29.71 -22.12
CA THR A 255 32.48 30.18 -20.82
C THR A 255 32.54 31.70 -20.70
N ASN A 256 32.20 32.44 -21.76
CA ASN A 256 32.31 33.90 -21.79
C ASN A 256 31.03 34.53 -22.36
N ALA A 257 30.26 35.16 -21.49
CA ALA A 257 28.98 35.83 -21.79
C ALA A 257 29.10 36.94 -22.85
N SER A 258 30.28 37.55 -23.00
CA SER A 258 30.47 38.63 -24.00
C SER A 258 30.71 38.12 -25.42
N THR A 259 31.02 36.83 -25.58
CA THR A 259 31.42 36.24 -26.87
C THR A 259 30.59 35.02 -27.27
N ASP A 260 29.68 34.57 -26.40
CA ASP A 260 28.76 33.51 -26.77
C ASP A 260 27.73 34.01 -27.82
N PRO A 261 27.06 33.09 -28.54
CA PRO A 261 26.16 33.46 -29.64
C PRO A 261 24.73 33.77 -29.17
N TYR A 262 24.48 33.91 -27.87
CA TYR A 262 23.15 33.92 -27.28
C TYR A 262 22.78 35.26 -26.65
N THR A 263 21.50 35.61 -26.75
CA THR A 263 20.91 36.70 -25.98
C THR A 263 20.27 36.12 -24.72
N ASN A 264 21.09 35.93 -23.67
CA ASN A 264 20.76 35.16 -22.45
C ASN A 264 19.38 35.44 -21.84
N ASN A 265 18.89 36.68 -21.90
CA ASN A 265 17.62 37.06 -21.26
C ASN A 265 16.43 37.11 -22.24
N ASN A 266 16.57 36.61 -23.47
CA ASN A 266 15.52 36.62 -24.48
C ASN A 266 15.34 35.22 -25.11
N GLY A 267 14.46 34.41 -24.51
CA GLY A 267 14.18 33.06 -24.98
C GLY A 267 13.72 32.99 -26.44
N SER A 268 12.85 33.90 -26.86
CA SER A 268 12.35 33.91 -28.25
C SER A 268 13.46 34.12 -29.28
N THR A 269 14.41 35.02 -28.99
CA THR A 269 15.60 35.20 -29.85
C THR A 269 16.52 33.99 -29.79
N MET A 270 16.70 33.39 -28.59
CA MET A 270 17.56 32.22 -28.40
C MET A 270 17.10 30.98 -29.17
N LEU A 271 15.81 30.80 -29.45
CA LEU A 271 15.32 29.69 -30.29
C LEU A 271 16.03 29.64 -31.65
N THR A 272 16.12 30.78 -32.34
CA THR A 272 16.74 30.86 -33.67
C THR A 272 18.26 30.89 -33.58
N GLN A 273 18.81 31.58 -32.57
CA GLN A 273 20.25 31.56 -32.31
C GLN A 273 20.75 30.14 -32.06
N ASN A 274 20.01 29.33 -31.30
CA ASN A 274 20.40 27.96 -31.00
C ASN A 274 20.41 27.07 -32.24
N VAL A 275 19.39 27.18 -33.10
CA VAL A 275 19.37 26.47 -34.39
C VAL A 275 20.59 26.83 -35.24
N ASN A 276 20.88 28.13 -35.40
CA ASN A 276 22.02 28.58 -36.19
C ASN A 276 23.36 28.14 -35.58
N ASN A 277 23.49 28.28 -34.26
CA ASN A 277 24.72 27.96 -33.55
C ASN A 277 25.04 26.47 -33.62
N LEU A 278 24.07 25.60 -33.27
CA LEU A 278 24.27 24.15 -33.33
C LEU A 278 24.53 23.68 -34.76
N ASN A 279 23.85 24.24 -35.76
CA ASN A 279 24.12 23.91 -37.16
C ASN A 279 25.53 24.33 -37.60
N SER A 280 26.05 25.45 -37.11
CA SER A 280 27.38 25.96 -37.43
C SER A 280 28.49 25.16 -36.73
N VAL A 281 28.36 24.90 -35.43
CA VAL A 281 29.42 24.31 -34.60
C VAL A 281 29.40 22.78 -34.64
N ILE A 282 28.22 22.18 -34.56
CA ILE A 282 28.04 20.73 -34.47
C ILE A 282 27.72 20.14 -35.85
N GLY A 283 26.93 20.84 -36.66
CA GLY A 283 26.42 20.35 -37.94
C GLY A 283 25.08 19.61 -37.77
N ASN A 284 24.10 19.99 -38.59
CA ASN A 284 22.72 19.49 -38.48
C ASN A 284 22.60 17.95 -38.48
N ALA A 285 23.46 17.21 -39.18
CA ALA A 285 23.37 15.75 -39.24
C ALA A 285 23.82 15.03 -37.95
N ASN A 286 24.51 15.74 -37.06
CA ASN A 286 25.24 15.14 -35.93
C ASN A 286 24.46 15.09 -34.62
N PHE A 287 23.23 15.63 -34.60
CA PHE A 287 22.33 15.58 -33.45
C PHE A 287 20.88 15.45 -33.91
N ASP A 288 20.00 15.07 -33.00
CA ASP A 288 18.59 14.74 -33.21
C ASP A 288 17.67 15.70 -32.45
N VAL A 289 18.14 16.18 -31.30
CA VAL A 289 17.48 17.17 -30.43
C VAL A 289 18.51 18.22 -30.04
N GLY A 290 18.17 19.50 -30.12
CA GLY A 290 19.00 20.61 -29.69
C GLY A 290 18.29 21.47 -28.64
N HIS A 291 19.02 21.91 -27.62
CA HIS A 291 18.49 22.73 -26.54
C HIS A 291 19.57 23.70 -26.03
N VAL A 292 19.19 24.83 -25.42
CA VAL A 292 20.14 25.74 -24.76
C VAL A 292 19.70 26.05 -23.33
N PHE A 293 20.66 26.03 -22.40
CA PHE A 293 20.49 26.49 -21.03
C PHE A 293 21.08 27.88 -20.81
N SER A 294 20.33 28.74 -20.12
CA SER A 294 20.68 30.13 -19.82
C SER A 294 20.38 30.46 -18.35
N THR A 295 20.80 31.64 -17.89
CA THR A 295 20.40 32.18 -16.58
C THR A 295 19.19 33.11 -16.65
N GLY A 296 18.56 33.21 -17.82
CA GLY A 296 17.39 34.06 -18.04
C GLY A 296 16.61 33.65 -19.28
N GLY A 297 15.52 34.37 -19.56
CA GLY A 297 14.73 34.17 -20.79
C GLY A 297 13.62 33.13 -20.70
N GLY A 298 13.38 32.54 -19.52
CA GLY A 298 12.26 31.66 -19.23
C GLY A 298 12.32 30.30 -19.95
N GLY A 299 11.17 29.66 -20.07
CA GLY A 299 11.00 28.43 -20.85
C GLY A 299 10.35 28.73 -22.20
N ILE A 300 10.95 28.26 -23.30
CA ILE A 300 10.33 28.33 -24.61
C ILE A 300 10.84 27.22 -25.54
N ALA A 301 9.92 26.56 -26.23
CA ALA A 301 10.23 25.48 -27.15
C ALA A 301 9.35 25.48 -28.40
N GLY A 302 9.89 24.91 -29.47
CA GLY A 302 9.11 24.52 -30.64
C GLY A 302 8.33 23.23 -30.37
N LEU A 303 7.06 23.17 -30.77
CA LEU A 303 6.26 21.96 -30.67
C LEU A 303 6.68 20.94 -31.74
N GLY A 304 6.96 19.69 -31.35
CA GLY A 304 7.19 18.58 -32.27
C GLY A 304 8.33 18.80 -33.27
N VAL A 305 9.44 19.41 -32.83
CA VAL A 305 10.51 19.87 -33.74
C VAL A 305 11.67 18.89 -33.91
N ILE A 306 11.76 17.86 -33.07
CA ILE A 306 12.89 16.91 -33.09
C ILE A 306 13.00 16.18 -34.42
N CYS A 307 14.20 15.67 -34.73
CA CYS A 307 14.54 15.03 -36.02
C CYS A 307 14.40 15.92 -37.27
N GLY A 308 13.80 17.12 -37.18
CA GLY A 308 13.61 18.05 -38.30
C GLY A 308 14.71 19.11 -38.44
N SER A 309 14.48 20.12 -39.29
CA SER A 309 15.38 21.28 -39.46
C SER A 309 15.32 22.27 -38.30
N SER A 310 14.22 22.26 -37.54
CA SER A 310 13.97 23.13 -36.39
C SER A 310 14.30 22.46 -35.05
N LYS A 311 14.94 21.29 -35.07
CA LYS A 311 15.16 20.41 -33.89
C LYS A 311 15.96 21.00 -32.73
N ALA A 312 16.54 22.19 -32.92
CA ALA A 312 17.26 22.95 -31.90
C ALA A 312 16.43 24.08 -31.25
N ARG A 313 15.13 24.19 -31.56
CA ARG A 313 14.21 25.17 -30.95
C ARG A 313 13.78 24.73 -29.55
N GLY A 314 14.68 24.86 -28.58
CA GLY A 314 14.39 24.63 -27.17
C GLY A 314 15.31 25.48 -26.30
N VAL A 315 14.72 26.18 -25.34
CA VAL A 315 15.41 27.09 -24.43
C VAL A 315 14.85 26.88 -23.03
N THR A 316 15.74 26.74 -22.05
CA THR A 316 15.38 26.75 -20.64
C THR A 316 16.32 27.67 -19.88
N GLY A 317 15.78 28.72 -19.26
CA GLY A 317 16.56 29.67 -18.47
C GLY A 317 15.86 30.12 -17.20
N LEU A 318 16.64 30.16 -16.11
CA LEU A 318 16.23 30.71 -14.82
C LEU A 318 17.42 31.38 -14.12
N PRO A 319 17.21 32.39 -13.25
CA PRO A 319 18.31 33.04 -12.53
C PRO A 319 19.09 32.10 -11.60
N SER A 320 18.44 31.02 -11.16
CA SER A 320 18.99 29.96 -10.30
C SER A 320 18.79 28.60 -11.00
N PRO A 321 19.59 28.23 -12.01
CA PRO A 321 19.33 27.04 -12.83
C PRO A 321 19.80 25.74 -12.15
N VAL A 322 19.25 25.45 -10.97
CA VAL A 322 19.58 24.30 -10.12
C VAL A 322 18.34 23.74 -9.43
N GLY A 323 18.45 22.49 -9.01
CA GLY A 323 17.39 21.80 -8.28
C GLY A 323 16.19 21.46 -9.14
N ASP A 324 15.27 20.72 -8.53
CA ASP A 324 14.13 20.15 -9.25
C ASP A 324 13.19 21.18 -9.92
N PRO A 325 12.95 22.38 -9.35
CA PRO A 325 12.20 23.42 -10.05
C PRO A 325 12.80 23.82 -11.41
N PHE A 326 14.12 23.70 -11.62
CA PHE A 326 14.72 23.93 -12.93
C PHE A 326 14.62 22.68 -13.80
N TYR A 327 15.05 21.52 -13.29
CA TYR A 327 15.18 20.30 -14.09
C TYR A 327 13.85 19.66 -14.51
N VAL A 328 12.85 19.64 -13.62
CA VAL A 328 11.55 19.00 -13.90
C VAL A 328 10.52 20.01 -14.38
N ASP A 329 10.37 21.13 -13.68
CA ASP A 329 9.31 22.07 -14.07
C ASP A 329 9.63 22.76 -15.41
N TYR A 330 10.91 23.02 -15.74
CA TYR A 330 11.29 23.70 -17.00
C TYR A 330 11.95 22.73 -17.99
N VAL A 331 13.10 22.14 -17.69
CA VAL A 331 13.84 21.37 -18.72
C VAL A 331 13.00 20.20 -19.25
N ALA A 332 12.41 19.38 -18.37
CA ALA A 332 11.55 18.27 -18.80
C ALA A 332 10.28 18.75 -19.53
N HIS A 333 9.76 19.93 -19.18
CA HIS A 333 8.59 20.55 -19.80
C HIS A 333 8.88 21.04 -21.22
N GLU A 334 9.94 21.84 -21.40
CA GLU A 334 10.32 22.39 -22.69
C GLU A 334 10.78 21.30 -23.65
N MET A 335 11.48 20.28 -23.15
CA MET A 335 11.74 19.07 -23.94
C MET A 335 10.43 18.37 -24.32
N GLY A 336 9.41 18.39 -23.46
CA GLY A 336 8.11 17.77 -23.72
C GLY A 336 7.43 18.40 -24.93
N HIS A 337 7.52 19.72 -25.07
CA HIS A 337 7.10 20.42 -26.29
C HIS A 337 7.92 19.99 -27.51
N GLN A 338 9.25 19.88 -27.40
CA GLN A 338 10.08 19.41 -28.53
C GLN A 338 9.67 18.01 -29.00
N PHE A 339 9.20 17.15 -28.08
CA PHE A 339 8.63 15.83 -28.35
C PHE A 339 7.14 15.83 -28.73
N GLY A 340 6.49 16.99 -28.83
CA GLY A 340 5.13 17.14 -29.33
C GLY A 340 4.03 17.23 -28.27
N GLY A 341 4.36 17.26 -26.98
CA GLY A 341 3.36 17.43 -25.92
C GLY A 341 2.83 18.86 -25.87
N ASN A 342 1.51 19.02 -25.85
CA ASN A 342 0.84 20.30 -25.58
C ASN A 342 0.58 20.50 -24.08
N HIS A 343 0.28 21.75 -23.72
CA HIS A 343 -0.14 22.10 -22.37
C HIS A 343 -1.42 21.39 -21.93
N THR A 344 -1.49 21.00 -20.66
CA THR A 344 -2.64 20.25 -20.12
C THR A 344 -3.55 21.05 -19.18
N PHE A 345 -3.15 22.26 -18.79
CA PHE A 345 -3.90 23.10 -17.87
C PHE A 345 -5.17 23.70 -18.50
N ASN A 346 -6.20 23.92 -17.69
CA ASN A 346 -7.46 24.54 -18.09
C ASN A 346 -7.79 25.86 -17.35
N GLY A 347 -6.83 26.40 -16.62
CA GLY A 347 -6.93 27.71 -15.98
C GLY A 347 -7.06 28.88 -16.96
N SER A 348 -7.39 30.04 -16.43
CA SER A 348 -7.69 31.28 -17.16
C SER A 348 -7.02 32.53 -16.54
N SER A 349 -6.03 32.35 -15.66
CA SER A 349 -5.32 33.42 -14.94
C SER A 349 -3.81 33.19 -14.98
N GLY A 350 -3.01 34.20 -14.64
CA GLY A 350 -1.56 34.13 -14.74
C GLY A 350 -1.09 33.78 -16.16
N SER A 351 -0.04 32.95 -16.26
CA SER A 351 0.53 32.48 -17.53
C SER A 351 -0.37 31.47 -18.27
N CYS A 352 -1.51 31.10 -17.69
CA CYS A 352 -2.52 30.23 -18.31
C CYS A 352 -3.61 31.01 -19.06
N SER A 353 -3.60 32.33 -18.91
CA SER A 353 -4.41 33.22 -19.75
C SER A 353 -3.74 33.45 -21.11
N GLY A 354 -4.47 34.06 -22.05
CA GLY A 354 -3.96 34.35 -23.39
C GLY A 354 -3.78 33.10 -24.26
N GLY A 355 -2.74 33.09 -25.09
CA GLY A 355 -2.50 32.05 -26.10
C GLY A 355 -1.84 30.76 -25.60
N ASN A 356 -1.46 30.69 -24.31
CA ASN A 356 -0.72 29.53 -23.80
C ASN A 356 -1.61 28.30 -23.57
N ARG A 357 -2.92 28.46 -23.36
CA ARG A 357 -3.84 27.32 -23.16
C ARG A 357 -4.06 26.57 -24.48
N ASN A 358 -3.85 25.25 -24.48
CA ASN A 358 -4.26 24.38 -25.58
C ASN A 358 -5.61 23.71 -25.26
N GLY A 359 -6.70 24.21 -25.86
CA GLY A 359 -8.05 23.71 -25.59
C GLY A 359 -8.25 22.20 -25.83
N PRO A 360 -7.75 21.63 -26.95
CA PRO A 360 -7.83 20.20 -27.22
C PRO A 360 -7.10 19.27 -26.23
N THR A 361 -6.20 19.77 -25.38
CA THR A 361 -5.47 18.98 -24.37
C THR A 361 -5.63 19.46 -22.93
N ALA A 362 -6.50 20.47 -22.70
CA ALA A 362 -6.72 21.10 -21.41
C ALA A 362 -7.55 20.24 -20.42
N TYR A 363 -7.00 19.09 -20.03
CA TYR A 363 -7.64 18.09 -19.16
C TYR A 363 -7.46 18.36 -17.66
N GLU A 364 -6.58 19.26 -17.26
CA GLU A 364 -6.27 19.50 -15.85
C GLU A 364 -6.88 20.82 -15.33
N PRO A 365 -7.56 20.81 -14.16
CA PRO A 365 -8.14 22.02 -13.58
C PRO A 365 -7.05 23.01 -13.14
N GLY A 366 -7.30 24.32 -13.28
CA GLY A 366 -6.38 25.37 -12.83
C GLY A 366 -5.02 25.26 -13.52
N SER A 367 -3.92 25.28 -12.76
CA SER A 367 -2.56 25.05 -13.28
C SER A 367 -2.17 23.60 -13.49
N GLY A 368 -3.08 22.65 -13.21
CA GLY A 368 -2.75 21.23 -13.17
C GLY A 368 -1.61 20.88 -12.22
N THR A 369 -1.12 19.65 -12.35
CA THR A 369 -0.12 19.04 -11.45
C THR A 369 1.00 18.35 -12.20
N THR A 370 0.81 18.00 -13.46
CA THR A 370 1.79 17.26 -14.26
C THR A 370 2.82 18.15 -14.93
N ILE A 371 3.86 17.54 -15.51
CA ILE A 371 4.95 18.25 -16.20
C ILE A 371 4.40 19.23 -17.25
N MET A 372 3.53 18.76 -18.16
CA MET A 372 3.00 19.61 -19.25
C MET A 372 1.87 20.57 -18.80
N ALA A 373 1.38 20.46 -17.56
CA ALA A 373 0.51 21.48 -16.98
C ALA A 373 1.30 22.71 -16.52
N TYR A 374 2.59 22.49 -16.24
CA TYR A 374 3.50 23.49 -15.71
C TYR A 374 3.00 24.09 -14.39
N ALA A 375 2.82 23.24 -13.38
CA ALA A 375 2.08 23.63 -12.19
C ALA A 375 2.69 24.86 -11.49
N GLY A 376 1.82 25.75 -11.02
CA GLY A 376 2.21 26.96 -10.28
C GLY A 376 2.19 28.26 -11.10
N ILE A 377 1.88 28.21 -12.40
CA ILE A 377 1.93 29.41 -13.27
C ILE A 377 0.59 30.15 -13.46
N CYS A 378 -0.53 29.62 -12.96
CA CYS A 378 -1.87 30.20 -13.16
C CYS A 378 -2.40 31.05 -12.00
N SER A 379 -1.55 31.67 -11.17
CA SER A 379 -2.01 32.39 -9.96
C SER A 379 -3.18 33.34 -10.25
N PRO A 380 -4.27 33.34 -9.44
CA PRO A 380 -4.47 32.61 -8.18
C PRO A 380 -5.03 31.18 -8.32
N GLN A 381 -5.11 30.64 -9.53
CA GLN A 381 -5.73 29.34 -9.85
C GLN A 381 -4.72 28.16 -9.78
N ASN A 382 -3.69 28.28 -8.94
CA ASN A 382 -2.67 27.24 -8.80
C ASN A 382 -3.19 26.08 -7.96
N THR A 383 -3.29 24.90 -8.57
CA THR A 383 -3.63 23.64 -7.89
C THR A 383 -2.46 23.12 -7.04
N GLN A 384 -1.23 23.37 -7.47
CA GLN A 384 0.00 23.22 -6.68
C GLN A 384 1.08 24.16 -7.21
N ASN A 385 2.20 24.27 -6.48
CA ASN A 385 3.27 25.22 -6.81
C ASN A 385 4.32 24.69 -7.79
N PHE A 386 4.44 23.37 -7.93
CA PHE A 386 5.49 22.72 -8.72
C PHE A 386 4.94 21.47 -9.36
N SER A 387 5.46 21.08 -10.53
CA SER A 387 5.00 19.86 -11.19
C SER A 387 5.49 18.62 -10.45
N ASP A 388 4.65 17.58 -10.43
CA ASP A 388 5.08 16.24 -10.07
C ASP A 388 5.79 15.60 -11.28
N PRO A 389 6.84 14.76 -11.08
CA PRO A 389 7.70 14.26 -12.16
C PRO A 389 7.06 13.09 -12.94
N TYR A 390 5.89 13.31 -13.53
CA TYR A 390 5.22 12.39 -14.45
C TYR A 390 4.38 13.16 -15.48
N PHE A 391 4.00 12.49 -16.55
CA PHE A 391 3.16 13.05 -17.60
C PHE A 391 1.68 12.69 -17.41
N HIS A 392 0.79 13.64 -17.71
CA HIS A 392 -0.63 13.35 -17.86
C HIS A 392 -0.84 12.37 -19.03
N GLY A 393 -1.87 11.54 -18.97
CA GLY A 393 -2.18 10.56 -20.01
C GLY A 393 -2.29 11.15 -21.43
N ILE A 394 -2.71 12.41 -21.58
CA ILE A 394 -2.75 13.09 -22.89
C ILE A 394 -1.36 13.46 -23.40
N SER A 395 -0.46 13.89 -22.52
CA SER A 395 0.91 14.22 -22.90
C SER A 395 1.65 12.96 -23.34
N LEU A 396 1.38 11.84 -22.68
CA LEU A 396 1.85 10.52 -23.12
C LEU A 396 1.30 10.17 -24.51
N ASP A 397 0.01 10.40 -24.77
CA ASP A 397 -0.58 10.18 -26.10
C ASP A 397 0.18 10.93 -27.19
N GLU A 398 0.43 12.22 -26.99
CA GLU A 398 1.09 13.07 -27.99
C GLU A 398 2.57 12.75 -28.14
N ILE A 399 3.32 12.67 -27.03
CA ILE A 399 4.76 12.39 -27.03
C ILE A 399 5.07 11.02 -27.62
N ILE A 400 4.33 9.98 -27.20
CA ILE A 400 4.53 8.62 -27.70
C ILE A 400 4.09 8.52 -29.16
N ALA A 401 2.94 9.07 -29.53
CA ALA A 401 2.50 8.98 -30.93
C ALA A 401 3.49 9.71 -31.86
N PHE A 402 3.97 10.90 -31.49
CA PHE A 402 4.95 11.63 -32.30
C PHE A 402 6.30 10.92 -32.38
N SER A 403 6.82 10.39 -31.27
CA SER A 403 8.10 9.69 -31.24
C SER A 403 8.08 8.30 -31.87
N THR A 404 6.91 7.67 -32.02
CA THR A 404 6.78 6.30 -32.55
C THR A 404 6.19 6.22 -33.95
N LEU A 405 5.33 7.15 -34.34
CA LEU A 405 4.59 7.14 -35.60
C LEU A 405 4.76 8.43 -36.42
N GLY A 406 5.18 9.52 -35.79
CA GLY A 406 5.36 10.83 -36.44
C GLY A 406 6.80 11.16 -36.82
N GLY A 407 7.02 12.44 -37.11
CA GLY A 407 8.34 12.99 -37.48
C GLY A 407 9.46 12.70 -36.47
N GLY A 408 9.12 12.56 -35.19
CA GLY A 408 10.05 12.23 -34.11
C GLY A 408 10.62 10.81 -34.15
N ASN A 409 10.11 9.93 -35.01
CA ASN A 409 10.60 8.54 -35.15
C ASN A 409 11.68 8.38 -36.24
N ASN A 410 12.05 9.46 -36.95
CA ASN A 410 12.92 9.37 -38.13
C ASN A 410 14.42 9.28 -37.84
N CYS A 411 14.86 9.66 -36.63
CA CYS A 411 16.26 9.79 -36.28
C CYS A 411 16.79 8.97 -35.09
N PRO A 412 15.97 8.42 -34.15
CA PRO A 412 16.53 7.75 -32.98
C PRO A 412 17.16 6.39 -33.34
N VAL A 413 18.09 5.96 -32.50
CA VAL A 413 18.49 4.55 -32.44
C VAL A 413 17.45 3.79 -31.61
N ILE A 414 16.80 2.81 -32.23
CA ILE A 414 15.76 2.00 -31.61
C ILE A 414 16.35 0.68 -31.14
N THR A 415 16.18 0.35 -29.86
CA THR A 415 16.63 -0.91 -29.26
C THR A 415 15.51 -1.60 -28.49
N PRO A 416 15.44 -2.94 -28.47
CA PRO A 416 14.46 -3.64 -27.65
C PRO A 416 14.76 -3.43 -26.17
N THR A 417 13.71 -3.17 -25.38
CA THR A 417 13.80 -3.11 -23.91
C THR A 417 13.77 -4.51 -23.28
N ASN A 418 13.30 -5.52 -24.03
CA ASN A 418 12.90 -6.82 -23.50
C ASN A 418 11.86 -6.69 -22.37
N ASN A 419 11.00 -5.69 -22.52
CA ASN A 419 9.91 -5.36 -21.61
C ASN A 419 8.58 -5.39 -22.37
N ASP A 420 7.56 -5.98 -21.77
CA ASP A 420 6.22 -6.08 -22.31
C ASP A 420 5.29 -5.19 -21.48
N ALA A 421 4.71 -4.20 -22.13
CA ALA A 421 3.88 -3.22 -21.44
C ALA A 421 2.60 -3.82 -20.82
N PRO A 422 2.15 -3.30 -19.66
CA PRO A 422 1.05 -3.87 -18.91
C PRO A 422 -0.29 -3.80 -19.65
N ALA A 423 -1.10 -4.85 -19.46
CA ALA A 423 -2.46 -4.96 -19.98
C ALA A 423 -3.46 -4.33 -18.99
N VAL A 424 -4.06 -3.18 -19.33
CA VAL A 424 -4.98 -2.47 -18.42
C VAL A 424 -6.44 -2.85 -18.70
N THR A 425 -7.21 -3.03 -17.62
CA THR A 425 -8.65 -3.30 -17.66
C THR A 425 -9.38 -2.36 -16.70
N VAL A 426 -10.50 -1.80 -17.16
CA VAL A 426 -11.42 -0.97 -16.36
C VAL A 426 -12.80 -1.62 -16.26
N PRO A 427 -13.63 -1.26 -15.26
CA PRO A 427 -15.00 -1.75 -15.17
C PRO A 427 -15.85 -1.38 -16.40
N ALA A 428 -16.96 -2.09 -16.59
CA ALA A 428 -17.94 -1.69 -17.59
C ALA A 428 -18.54 -0.31 -17.25
N GLY A 429 -18.49 0.62 -18.21
CA GLY A 429 -19.05 1.97 -18.07
C GLY A 429 -20.53 2.07 -18.40
N GLY A 430 -20.98 3.30 -18.66
CA GLY A 430 -22.35 3.59 -19.13
C GLY A 430 -23.42 3.69 -18.03
N PHE A 431 -23.05 3.48 -16.77
CA PHE A 431 -23.95 3.70 -15.63
C PHE A 431 -24.07 5.20 -15.29
N THR A 432 -25.02 5.53 -14.41
CA THR A 432 -25.26 6.90 -13.94
C THR A 432 -25.06 6.98 -12.42
N ILE A 433 -24.41 8.05 -11.93
CA ILE A 433 -24.21 8.35 -10.51
C ILE A 433 -25.03 9.58 -10.07
N PRO A 434 -25.43 9.68 -8.79
CA PRO A 434 -26.01 10.90 -8.24
C PRO A 434 -25.01 12.07 -8.24
N LYS A 435 -25.51 13.30 -8.37
CA LYS A 435 -24.68 14.51 -8.20
C LYS A 435 -24.27 14.71 -6.75
N SER A 436 -23.18 15.43 -6.55
CA SER A 436 -22.66 15.82 -5.23
C SER A 436 -22.41 14.63 -4.29
N THR A 437 -22.03 13.47 -4.85
CA THR A 437 -21.78 12.23 -4.09
C THR A 437 -20.39 11.67 -4.39
N PRO A 438 -19.60 11.29 -3.37
CA PRO A 438 -18.32 10.62 -3.55
C PRO A 438 -18.43 9.34 -4.38
N PHE A 439 -17.37 9.04 -5.12
CA PHE A 439 -17.24 7.80 -5.86
C PHE A 439 -15.80 7.29 -5.87
N SER A 440 -15.63 6.01 -6.17
CA SER A 440 -14.30 5.41 -6.32
C SER A 440 -14.21 4.61 -7.60
N LEU A 441 -13.06 4.69 -8.27
CA LEU A 441 -12.78 3.93 -9.48
C LEU A 441 -11.71 2.90 -9.16
N THR A 442 -11.98 1.65 -9.51
CA THR A 442 -11.05 0.53 -9.35
C THR A 442 -10.88 -0.15 -10.69
N GLY A 443 -9.64 -0.25 -11.18
CA GLY A 443 -9.32 -1.04 -12.36
C GLY A 443 -8.36 -2.17 -12.02
N SER A 444 -7.68 -2.71 -13.01
CA SER A 444 -6.61 -3.69 -12.83
C SER A 444 -5.64 -3.64 -14.00
N ALA A 445 -4.44 -4.17 -13.80
CA ALA A 445 -3.50 -4.39 -14.88
C ALA A 445 -2.70 -5.68 -14.64
N VAL A 446 -2.26 -6.30 -15.74
CA VAL A 446 -1.39 -7.48 -15.70
C VAL A 446 -0.10 -7.16 -16.44
N ASP A 447 1.01 -7.32 -15.74
CA ASP A 447 2.35 -7.19 -16.32
C ASP A 447 2.85 -8.57 -16.79
N PRO A 448 3.18 -8.75 -18.08
CA PRO A 448 3.68 -10.03 -18.58
C PRO A 448 5.07 -10.42 -18.04
N ASN A 449 5.86 -9.46 -17.54
CA ASN A 449 7.20 -9.72 -17.00
C ASN A 449 7.21 -9.89 -15.47
N GLY A 450 6.09 -9.62 -14.80
CA GLY A 450 5.94 -9.73 -13.35
C GLY A 450 6.44 -8.51 -12.58
N ASP A 451 6.60 -7.37 -13.26
CA ASP A 451 7.03 -6.12 -12.66
C ASP A 451 5.95 -5.52 -11.73
N SER A 452 6.40 -4.71 -10.77
CA SER A 452 5.50 -4.05 -9.81
C SER A 452 4.81 -2.85 -10.46
N LEU A 453 3.47 -2.89 -10.49
CA LEU A 453 2.67 -1.89 -11.21
C LEU A 453 2.27 -0.69 -10.35
N THR A 454 2.35 0.50 -10.93
CA THR A 454 1.72 1.72 -10.41
C THR A 454 0.57 2.15 -11.32
N TYR A 455 -0.44 2.78 -10.72
CA TYR A 455 -1.71 3.12 -11.35
C TYR A 455 -2.00 4.61 -11.18
N CYS A 456 -2.52 5.24 -12.22
CA CYS A 456 -2.95 6.62 -12.23
C CYS A 456 -4.33 6.71 -12.87
N TRP A 457 -5.32 7.19 -12.12
CA TRP A 457 -6.65 7.50 -12.63
C TRP A 457 -6.74 9.01 -12.87
N GLU A 458 -7.06 9.43 -14.08
CA GLU A 458 -7.07 10.85 -14.49
C GLU A 458 -8.41 11.19 -15.14
N GLN A 459 -8.96 12.36 -14.84
CA GLN A 459 -10.13 12.84 -15.58
C GLN A 459 -9.70 13.15 -17.03
N PHE A 460 -10.51 12.71 -17.98
CA PHE A 460 -10.25 12.79 -19.41
C PHE A 460 -11.42 13.47 -20.14
N ASP A 461 -11.96 14.53 -19.53
CA ASP A 461 -12.98 15.40 -20.13
C ASP A 461 -12.38 16.77 -20.48
N LEU A 462 -12.75 17.27 -21.66
CA LEU A 462 -12.48 18.64 -22.08
C LEU A 462 -13.70 19.52 -21.79
N GLY A 463 -13.45 20.82 -21.59
CA GLY A 463 -14.52 21.78 -21.44
C GLY A 463 -14.07 23.23 -21.49
N ALA A 464 -14.96 24.12 -21.07
CA ALA A 464 -14.69 25.55 -21.03
C ALA A 464 -13.50 25.85 -20.10
N THR A 465 -12.67 26.82 -20.48
CA THR A 465 -11.65 27.39 -19.59
C THR A 465 -12.32 28.12 -18.42
N GLY A 466 -11.69 28.12 -17.25
CA GLY A 466 -12.20 28.88 -16.12
C GLY A 466 -11.54 28.54 -14.79
N ALA A 467 -12.06 29.14 -13.73
CA ALA A 467 -11.57 28.90 -12.38
C ALA A 467 -11.93 27.47 -11.91
N PRO A 468 -10.97 26.74 -11.31
CA PRO A 468 -11.18 25.34 -10.89
C PRO A 468 -12.26 25.16 -9.81
N GLY A 469 -12.61 26.21 -9.07
CA GLY A 469 -13.69 26.20 -8.07
C GLY A 469 -15.08 26.55 -8.63
N SER A 470 -15.21 26.86 -9.92
CA SER A 470 -16.48 27.24 -10.54
C SER A 470 -16.57 26.71 -11.97
N PRO A 471 -16.59 25.37 -12.15
CA PRO A 471 -16.56 24.75 -13.47
C PRO A 471 -17.86 24.99 -14.24
N VAL A 472 -17.75 25.19 -15.54
CA VAL A 472 -18.89 25.31 -16.46
C VAL A 472 -18.87 24.16 -17.48
N GLY A 473 -20.03 23.55 -17.70
CA GLY A 473 -20.18 22.43 -18.64
C GLY A 473 -19.28 21.25 -18.24
N ASN A 474 -18.52 20.73 -19.20
CA ASN A 474 -17.62 19.58 -18.96
C ASN A 474 -16.20 19.98 -18.56
N ALA A 475 -15.96 21.21 -18.07
CA ALA A 475 -14.64 21.62 -17.59
C ALA A 475 -14.08 20.61 -16.57
N PRO A 476 -12.79 20.24 -16.63
CA PRO A 476 -12.19 19.30 -15.69
C PRO A 476 -12.32 19.81 -14.24
N ILE A 477 -12.63 18.88 -13.34
CA ILE A 477 -12.93 19.13 -11.92
C ILE A 477 -12.10 18.28 -10.96
N PHE A 478 -11.40 17.27 -11.47
CA PHE A 478 -10.46 16.43 -10.74
C PHE A 478 -9.05 16.60 -11.29
N ARG A 479 -8.11 16.93 -10.42
CA ARG A 479 -6.68 17.07 -10.73
C ARG A 479 -6.05 15.70 -10.89
N SER A 480 -4.91 15.65 -11.57
CA SER A 480 -4.12 14.44 -11.60
C SER A 480 -3.30 14.27 -10.31
N PHE A 481 -3.09 13.02 -9.93
CA PHE A 481 -2.19 12.63 -8.85
C PHE A 481 -1.20 11.61 -9.39
N LYS A 482 0.02 11.66 -8.84
CA LYS A 482 1.09 10.72 -9.16
C LYS A 482 0.62 9.25 -9.14
N PRO A 483 1.23 8.38 -9.95
CA PRO A 483 0.96 6.95 -9.93
C PRO A 483 1.19 6.34 -8.54
N VAL A 484 0.31 5.45 -8.11
CA VAL A 484 0.39 4.73 -6.82
C VAL A 484 0.19 3.24 -7.00
N ALA A 485 0.62 2.41 -6.03
CA ALA A 485 0.46 0.96 -6.11
C ALA A 485 -1.02 0.49 -6.07
N SER A 486 -1.92 1.32 -5.53
CA SER A 486 -3.35 1.01 -5.47
C SER A 486 -4.02 1.21 -6.83
N PRO A 487 -4.75 0.21 -7.36
CA PRO A 487 -5.56 0.39 -8.58
C PRO A 487 -6.86 1.16 -8.33
N THR A 488 -7.15 1.51 -7.07
CA THR A 488 -8.33 2.27 -6.65
C THR A 488 -7.98 3.72 -6.37
N ARG A 489 -8.75 4.66 -6.94
CA ARG A 489 -8.75 6.10 -6.60
C ARG A 489 -10.13 6.53 -6.11
N TYR A 490 -10.15 7.30 -5.03
CA TYR A 490 -11.34 7.96 -4.48
C TYR A 490 -11.46 9.40 -5.01
N PHE A 491 -12.69 9.86 -5.21
CA PHE A 491 -13.02 11.18 -5.73
C PHE A 491 -14.05 11.88 -4.83
N PRO A 492 -13.66 12.95 -4.08
CA PRO A 492 -12.29 13.43 -3.86
C PRO A 492 -11.38 12.40 -3.19
N LYS A 493 -10.09 12.72 -3.08
CA LYS A 493 -9.12 11.91 -2.33
C LYS A 493 -9.69 11.49 -0.95
N LEU A 494 -9.51 10.23 -0.58
CA LEU A 494 -10.12 9.64 0.62
C LEU A 494 -9.86 10.44 1.90
N ALA A 495 -8.66 11.00 2.06
CA ALA A 495 -8.33 11.84 3.20
C ALA A 495 -9.21 13.11 3.30
N ASP A 496 -9.60 13.68 2.16
CA ASP A 496 -10.50 14.84 2.11
C ASP A 496 -11.94 14.43 2.45
N VAL A 497 -12.38 13.27 1.96
CA VAL A 497 -13.69 12.70 2.31
C VAL A 497 -13.80 12.43 3.81
N ILE A 498 -12.78 11.79 4.43
CA ILE A 498 -12.74 11.50 5.87
C ILE A 498 -12.79 12.79 6.72
N ASN A 499 -12.14 13.86 6.25
CA ASN A 499 -12.07 15.14 6.96
C ASN A 499 -13.22 16.09 6.61
N ASN A 500 -14.13 15.70 5.72
CA ASN A 500 -15.19 16.56 5.19
C ASN A 500 -14.64 17.85 4.56
N THR A 501 -13.51 17.74 3.87
CA THR A 501 -12.83 18.86 3.18
C THR A 501 -12.77 18.61 1.67
N TYR A 502 -12.33 19.61 0.93
CA TYR A 502 -11.92 19.45 -0.45
C TYR A 502 -10.72 20.34 -0.73
N VAL A 503 -9.94 19.97 -1.73
CA VAL A 503 -8.83 20.78 -2.24
C VAL A 503 -9.16 21.32 -3.63
N MET A 504 -8.49 22.39 -4.04
CA MET A 504 -8.68 22.97 -5.37
C MET A 504 -8.42 21.90 -6.45
N GLY A 505 -9.36 21.77 -7.38
CA GLY A 505 -9.33 20.74 -8.41
C GLY A 505 -9.72 19.35 -7.91
N GLU A 506 -10.45 19.22 -6.80
CA GLU A 506 -11.06 17.96 -6.34
C GLU A 506 -12.49 18.23 -5.86
N ILE A 507 -13.37 18.68 -6.77
CA ILE A 507 -14.76 19.00 -6.43
C ILE A 507 -15.73 17.95 -6.95
N LEU A 508 -16.75 17.64 -6.16
CA LEU A 508 -17.83 16.74 -6.58
C LEU A 508 -18.66 17.37 -7.70
N PRO A 509 -19.12 16.58 -8.69
CA PRO A 509 -19.93 17.08 -9.79
C PRO A 509 -21.31 17.52 -9.26
N SER A 510 -21.61 18.81 -9.31
CA SER A 510 -22.82 19.40 -8.71
C SER A 510 -24.03 19.54 -9.65
N TYR A 511 -23.88 19.12 -10.89
CA TYR A 511 -24.91 19.15 -11.93
C TYR A 511 -24.72 18.00 -12.92
N ALA A 512 -25.73 17.74 -13.77
CA ALA A 512 -25.67 16.68 -14.76
C ALA A 512 -24.52 16.89 -15.76
N ARG A 513 -23.70 15.86 -15.95
CA ARG A 513 -22.56 15.86 -16.88
C ARG A 513 -22.09 14.46 -17.17
N THR A 514 -21.42 14.27 -18.30
CA THR A 514 -20.66 13.05 -18.57
C THR A 514 -19.26 13.20 -17.96
N LEU A 515 -18.76 12.12 -17.37
CA LEU A 515 -17.39 12.04 -16.87
C LEU A 515 -16.69 10.88 -17.55
N THR A 516 -15.49 11.17 -18.07
CA THR A 516 -14.58 10.20 -18.65
C THR A 516 -13.33 10.18 -17.80
N PHE A 517 -12.87 9.00 -17.44
CA PHE A 517 -11.63 8.79 -16.71
C PHE A 517 -10.73 7.83 -17.48
N ARG A 518 -9.43 8.10 -17.47
CA ARG A 518 -8.41 7.18 -17.97
C ARG A 518 -7.68 6.53 -16.80
N LEU A 519 -7.55 5.22 -16.86
CA LEU A 519 -6.58 4.47 -16.05
C LEU A 519 -5.32 4.25 -16.87
N THR A 520 -4.19 4.65 -16.32
CA THR A 520 -2.85 4.40 -16.86
C THR A 520 -2.07 3.53 -15.87
N ALA A 521 -1.58 2.38 -16.30
CA ALA A 521 -0.71 1.51 -15.50
C ALA A 521 0.73 1.53 -16.04
N ARG A 522 1.72 1.52 -15.15
CA ARG A 522 3.16 1.58 -15.45
C ARG A 522 3.90 0.48 -14.72
N ASP A 523 4.84 -0.19 -15.39
CA ASP A 523 5.72 -1.20 -14.77
C ASP A 523 6.94 -0.60 -14.05
N ASN A 524 7.23 0.69 -14.29
CA ASN A 524 8.34 1.43 -13.68
C ASN A 524 9.72 0.81 -13.97
N ARG A 525 9.85 0.00 -15.01
CA ARG A 525 11.07 -0.75 -15.29
C ARG A 525 12.22 0.18 -15.70
N SER A 526 13.37 0.01 -15.06
CA SER A 526 14.58 0.78 -15.37
C SER A 526 15.12 0.44 -16.76
N GLY A 527 15.56 1.45 -17.52
CA GLY A 527 16.12 1.28 -18.86
C GLY A 527 15.08 1.15 -19.99
N GLY A 528 13.81 1.45 -19.71
CA GLY A 528 12.72 1.50 -20.69
C GLY A 528 11.41 0.98 -20.11
N GLY A 529 10.69 1.88 -19.41
CA GLY A 529 9.43 1.56 -18.76
C GLY A 529 8.30 1.33 -19.77
N GLY A 530 7.42 0.39 -19.43
CA GLY A 530 6.23 0.07 -20.17
C GLY A 530 4.98 0.62 -19.49
N MET A 531 4.03 1.02 -20.33
CA MET A 531 2.76 1.53 -19.88
C MET A 531 1.61 1.01 -20.74
N GLY A 532 0.44 0.88 -20.11
CA GLY A 532 -0.82 0.61 -20.78
C GLY A 532 -1.91 1.56 -20.28
N LYS A 533 -3.00 1.68 -21.03
CA LYS A 533 -4.14 2.52 -20.66
C LYS A 533 -5.48 1.87 -21.00
N ALA A 534 -6.53 2.36 -20.35
CA ALA A 534 -7.92 2.11 -20.70
C ALA A 534 -8.81 3.25 -20.15
N SER A 535 -9.95 3.50 -20.78
CA SER A 535 -10.86 4.59 -20.39
C SER A 535 -12.23 4.08 -19.95
N LEU A 536 -12.79 4.73 -18.94
CA LEU A 536 -14.10 4.49 -18.37
C LEU A 536 -14.96 5.76 -18.51
N GLN A 537 -16.18 5.63 -19.02
CA GLN A 537 -17.13 6.74 -19.10
C GLN A 537 -18.43 6.41 -18.37
N PHE A 538 -18.97 7.38 -17.65
CA PHE A 538 -20.27 7.30 -16.98
C PHE A 538 -20.92 8.69 -16.90
N SER A 539 -22.17 8.76 -16.46
CA SER A 539 -22.92 10.02 -16.36
C SER A 539 -23.23 10.41 -14.92
N VAL A 540 -23.35 11.70 -14.67
CA VAL A 540 -23.89 12.30 -13.45
C VAL A 540 -25.27 12.84 -13.78
N THR A 541 -26.26 12.64 -12.91
CA THR A 541 -27.64 13.12 -13.14
C THR A 541 -28.06 14.20 -12.14
N ASP A 542 -28.95 15.08 -12.59
CA ASP A 542 -29.67 16.03 -11.73
C ASP A 542 -30.90 15.39 -11.05
N ALA A 543 -31.32 14.20 -11.49
CA ALA A 543 -32.50 13.51 -10.98
C ALA A 543 -32.27 12.77 -9.65
N ALA A 544 -31.02 12.67 -9.18
CA ALA A 544 -30.65 11.99 -7.95
C ALA A 544 -29.43 12.67 -7.29
N GLY A 545 -29.36 12.59 -5.96
CA GLY A 545 -28.26 13.11 -5.14
C GLY A 545 -28.56 14.41 -4.39
N PRO A 546 -27.77 14.73 -3.35
CA PRO A 546 -26.64 13.94 -2.85
C PRO A 546 -27.11 12.70 -2.07
N PHE A 547 -26.52 11.54 -2.34
CA PHE A 547 -26.64 10.35 -1.50
C PHE A 547 -25.81 10.53 -0.24
N LEU A 548 -26.42 10.39 0.94
CA LEU A 548 -25.79 10.75 2.23
C LEU A 548 -26.11 9.75 3.34
N VAL A 549 -25.09 9.34 4.11
CA VAL A 549 -25.26 8.65 5.39
C VAL A 549 -25.73 9.66 6.43
N THR A 550 -26.89 9.39 7.03
CA THR A 550 -27.52 10.29 8.01
C THR A 550 -27.42 9.76 9.44
N SER A 551 -27.26 8.45 9.65
CA SER A 551 -26.99 7.86 10.95
C SER A 551 -26.15 6.56 10.83
N PRO A 552 -25.07 6.40 11.61
CA PRO A 552 -24.53 7.37 12.56
C PRO A 552 -23.85 8.51 11.82
N ASN A 553 -24.00 9.75 12.29
CA ASN A 553 -23.32 10.91 11.69
C ASN A 553 -22.79 11.91 12.72
N THR A 554 -22.79 11.51 13.99
CA THR A 554 -22.31 12.27 15.15
C THR A 554 -21.54 11.33 16.08
N ALA A 555 -20.86 11.88 17.08
CA ALA A 555 -20.13 11.09 18.08
C ALA A 555 -21.08 10.39 19.06
N VAL A 556 -21.75 9.33 18.60
CA VAL A 556 -22.59 8.44 19.41
C VAL A 556 -21.76 7.30 20.00
N THR A 557 -22.28 6.68 21.05
CA THR A 557 -21.70 5.46 21.64
C THR A 557 -22.72 4.34 21.52
N TRP A 558 -22.31 3.23 20.91
CA TRP A 558 -23.12 2.02 20.74
C TRP A 558 -22.43 0.83 21.40
N ASP A 559 -23.24 0.00 22.05
CA ASP A 559 -22.78 -1.26 22.60
C ASP A 559 -22.59 -2.29 21.47
N GLY A 560 -21.46 -2.99 21.46
CA GLY A 560 -21.25 -4.12 20.56
C GLY A 560 -22.34 -5.19 20.71
N SER A 561 -22.51 -6.05 19.70
CA SER A 561 -23.53 -7.10 19.70
C SER A 561 -24.99 -6.63 19.80
N THR A 562 -25.27 -5.32 19.80
CA THR A 562 -26.63 -4.78 19.83
C THR A 562 -27.12 -4.43 18.44
N THR A 563 -28.44 -4.46 18.26
CA THR A 563 -29.06 -4.02 17.01
C THR A 563 -29.07 -2.49 16.96
N GLN A 564 -28.52 -1.95 15.88
CA GLN A 564 -28.48 -0.53 15.59
C GLN A 564 -29.17 -0.25 14.25
N THR A 565 -29.78 0.92 14.12
CA THR A 565 -30.38 1.35 12.85
C THR A 565 -29.41 2.27 12.11
N ILE A 566 -28.99 1.84 10.93
CA ILE A 566 -28.22 2.67 9.99
C ILE A 566 -29.22 3.37 9.09
N GLN A 567 -29.02 4.66 8.82
CA GLN A 567 -29.90 5.45 7.98
C GLN A 567 -29.11 6.25 6.93
N TRP A 568 -29.72 6.43 5.77
CA TRP A 568 -29.19 7.23 4.68
C TRP A 568 -30.30 7.89 3.86
N ASP A 569 -29.96 9.01 3.22
CA ASP A 569 -30.79 9.62 2.21
C ASP A 569 -30.58 8.89 0.88
N VAL A 570 -31.59 8.13 0.45
CA VAL A 570 -31.60 7.44 -0.85
C VAL A 570 -31.47 8.43 -1.99
N ALA A 571 -31.96 9.66 -1.84
CA ALA A 571 -31.84 10.76 -2.79
C ALA A 571 -32.15 10.38 -4.24
N GLY A 572 -33.19 9.57 -4.48
CA GLY A 572 -33.63 9.13 -5.81
C GLY A 572 -32.71 8.12 -6.51
N THR A 573 -31.66 7.64 -5.84
CA THR A 573 -30.68 6.73 -6.46
C THR A 573 -31.21 5.33 -6.77
N ASN A 574 -32.29 4.91 -6.11
CA ASN A 574 -32.98 3.64 -6.36
C ASN A 574 -33.92 3.65 -7.58
N ALA A 575 -34.09 4.81 -8.23
CA ALA A 575 -34.88 4.96 -9.45
C ALA A 575 -33.99 5.26 -10.66
N ALA A 576 -34.53 5.05 -11.87
CA ALA A 576 -33.86 5.49 -13.09
C ALA A 576 -33.64 7.02 -13.06
N PRO A 577 -32.49 7.54 -13.52
CA PRO A 577 -31.48 6.83 -14.32
C PRO A 577 -30.34 6.14 -13.52
N VAL A 578 -30.25 6.31 -12.20
CA VAL A 578 -29.19 5.69 -11.38
C VAL A 578 -29.45 4.20 -11.15
N ASN A 579 -30.69 3.85 -10.79
CA ASN A 579 -31.22 2.49 -10.69
C ASN A 579 -30.44 1.54 -9.74
N THR A 580 -29.89 2.05 -8.65
CA THR A 580 -29.22 1.23 -7.62
C THR A 580 -30.26 0.62 -6.68
N GLN A 581 -30.64 -0.65 -6.91
CA GLN A 581 -31.63 -1.35 -6.09
C GLN A 581 -31.08 -1.80 -4.73
N PHE A 582 -29.77 -2.03 -4.63
CA PHE A 582 -29.12 -2.55 -3.43
C PHE A 582 -27.89 -1.75 -3.04
N VAL A 583 -27.63 -1.65 -1.74
CA VAL A 583 -26.42 -1.08 -1.14
C VAL A 583 -25.78 -2.09 -0.20
N ARG A 584 -24.48 -1.95 0.04
CA ARG A 584 -23.75 -2.69 1.08
C ARG A 584 -23.41 -1.76 2.24
N ILE A 585 -23.37 -2.32 3.44
CA ILE A 585 -23.04 -1.61 4.68
C ILE A 585 -21.70 -2.14 5.20
N LEU A 586 -20.74 -1.24 5.36
CA LEU A 586 -19.39 -1.56 5.78
C LEU A 586 -19.01 -0.77 7.04
N LEU A 587 -18.20 -1.39 7.89
CA LEU A 587 -17.68 -0.81 9.12
C LEU A 587 -16.16 -0.65 9.03
N SER A 588 -15.69 0.54 9.39
CA SER A 588 -14.31 0.87 9.67
C SER A 588 -14.11 0.97 11.18
N THR A 589 -12.96 0.52 11.67
CA THR A 589 -12.52 0.70 13.07
C THR A 589 -11.32 1.65 13.22
N ASN A 590 -10.86 2.26 12.11
CA ASN A 590 -9.68 3.12 12.03
C ASN A 590 -9.98 4.50 11.39
N GLY A 591 -11.14 5.08 11.69
CA GLY A 591 -11.49 6.43 11.27
C GLY A 591 -11.86 6.61 9.80
N GLY A 592 -12.17 5.52 9.08
CA GLY A 592 -12.58 5.54 7.67
C GLY A 592 -11.44 5.29 6.68
N LEU A 593 -10.22 5.00 7.18
CA LEU A 593 -9.07 4.70 6.32
C LEU A 593 -9.24 3.38 5.57
N THR A 594 -9.85 2.37 6.22
CA THR A 594 -10.16 1.07 5.61
C THR A 594 -11.49 0.54 6.12
N PHE A 595 -12.21 -0.20 5.27
CA PHE A 595 -13.50 -0.81 5.63
C PHE A 595 -13.45 -2.35 5.51
N PRO A 596 -12.68 -3.05 6.37
CA PRO A 596 -12.48 -4.50 6.26
C PRO A 596 -13.68 -5.32 6.76
N HIS A 597 -14.62 -4.72 7.48
CA HIS A 597 -15.76 -5.41 8.06
C HIS A 597 -17.01 -5.16 7.22
N VAL A 598 -17.42 -6.17 6.45
CA VAL A 598 -18.72 -6.13 5.77
C VAL A 598 -19.80 -6.53 6.76
N ILE A 599 -20.72 -5.60 7.06
CA ILE A 599 -21.85 -5.85 7.97
C ILE A 599 -22.98 -6.52 7.19
N LEU A 600 -23.29 -5.97 6.02
CA LEU A 600 -24.24 -6.53 5.07
C LEU A 600 -23.71 -6.37 3.65
N GLU A 601 -23.59 -7.48 2.93
CA GLU A 601 -23.13 -7.51 1.53
C GLU A 601 -24.14 -6.90 0.55
N SER A 602 -25.43 -6.93 0.90
CA SER A 602 -26.53 -6.41 0.09
C SER A 602 -27.78 -6.21 0.96
N THR A 603 -28.34 -5.01 0.94
CA THR A 603 -29.70 -4.68 1.40
C THR A 603 -30.37 -3.72 0.41
N LEU A 604 -31.70 -3.58 0.47
CA LEU A 604 -32.45 -2.64 -0.36
C LEU A 604 -31.95 -1.21 -0.15
N ASN A 605 -31.92 -0.45 -1.23
CA ASN A 605 -31.64 0.98 -1.18
C ASN A 605 -32.93 1.77 -0.85
N ASP A 606 -33.42 1.64 0.38
CA ASP A 606 -34.69 2.20 0.85
C ASP A 606 -34.56 3.19 2.03
N GLY A 607 -33.33 3.40 2.53
CA GLY A 607 -32.96 4.50 3.41
C GLY A 607 -32.72 4.11 4.88
N ALA A 608 -33.01 2.86 5.26
CA ALA A 608 -32.69 2.38 6.60
C ALA A 608 -32.52 0.86 6.65
N GLU A 609 -31.60 0.40 7.50
CA GLU A 609 -31.41 -1.02 7.75
C GLU A 609 -31.09 -1.27 9.22
N GLN A 610 -31.61 -2.36 9.78
CA GLN A 610 -31.28 -2.80 11.14
C GLN A 610 -30.13 -3.80 11.06
N ILE A 611 -29.01 -3.44 11.66
CA ILE A 611 -27.81 -4.29 11.69
C ILE A 611 -27.47 -4.67 13.12
N THR A 612 -27.01 -5.91 13.31
CA THR A 612 -26.34 -6.29 14.55
C THR A 612 -24.89 -5.79 14.46
N LEU A 613 -24.53 -4.85 15.32
CA LEU A 613 -23.20 -4.28 15.33
C LEU A 613 -22.18 -5.32 15.83
N PRO A 614 -21.08 -5.59 15.11
CA PRO A 614 -20.07 -6.52 15.60
C PRO A 614 -19.40 -5.96 16.87
N ASN A 615 -19.06 -6.83 17.82
CA ASN A 615 -18.39 -6.43 19.05
C ASN A 615 -16.90 -6.14 18.80
N LEU A 616 -16.63 -4.98 18.22
CA LEU A 616 -15.29 -4.50 17.86
C LEU A 616 -15.03 -3.16 18.55
N PRO A 617 -14.58 -3.17 19.82
CA PRO A 617 -14.42 -1.94 20.59
C PRO A 617 -13.45 -0.96 19.93
N THR A 618 -13.90 0.28 19.68
CA THR A 618 -13.09 1.35 19.08
C THR A 618 -13.76 2.71 19.32
N THR A 619 -12.98 3.78 19.35
CA THR A 619 -13.47 5.18 19.42
C THR A 619 -13.50 5.87 18.05
N THR A 620 -13.09 5.17 16.99
CA THR A 620 -12.95 5.73 15.64
C THR A 620 -13.77 4.98 14.60
N ALA A 621 -14.92 4.45 15.00
CA ALA A 621 -15.78 3.73 14.07
C ALA A 621 -16.39 4.66 13.01
N ARG A 622 -16.52 4.14 11.79
CA ARG A 622 -17.23 4.80 10.67
C ARG A 622 -18.07 3.78 9.92
N ILE A 623 -19.25 4.21 9.47
CA ILE A 623 -20.08 3.43 8.55
C ILE A 623 -19.91 3.99 7.14
N LYS A 624 -19.72 3.11 6.16
CA LYS A 624 -19.79 3.45 4.74
C LYS A 624 -20.94 2.67 4.11
N ILE A 625 -21.75 3.37 3.32
CA ILE A 625 -22.79 2.78 2.49
C ILE A 625 -22.35 2.93 1.05
N GLU A 626 -22.19 1.79 0.38
CA GLU A 626 -21.64 1.71 -0.97
C GLU A 626 -22.65 1.06 -1.91
N ALA A 627 -22.81 1.62 -3.10
CA ALA A 627 -23.75 1.10 -4.08
C ALA A 627 -23.32 -0.29 -4.56
N VAL A 628 -24.27 -1.21 -4.72
CA VAL A 628 -24.03 -2.50 -5.37
C VAL A 628 -24.31 -2.37 -6.88
N GLY A 629 -23.31 -2.66 -7.70
CA GLY A 629 -23.40 -2.52 -9.17
C GLY A 629 -23.21 -1.08 -9.68
N ASN A 630 -22.78 -0.16 -8.82
CA ASN A 630 -22.45 1.22 -9.17
C ASN A 630 -21.21 1.67 -8.36
N ILE A 631 -20.65 2.85 -8.63
CA ILE A 631 -19.33 3.27 -8.10
C ILE A 631 -19.39 4.31 -6.98
N TYR A 632 -20.58 4.84 -6.70
CA TYR A 632 -20.76 5.90 -5.70
C TYR A 632 -20.94 5.29 -4.30
N TYR A 633 -20.58 6.09 -3.30
CA TYR A 633 -20.75 5.73 -1.90
C TYR A 633 -20.90 7.00 -1.07
N ASP A 634 -21.30 6.84 0.19
CA ASP A 634 -21.09 7.86 1.20
C ASP A 634 -20.66 7.21 2.53
N MET A 635 -20.06 8.00 3.43
CA MET A 635 -19.66 7.53 4.76
C MET A 635 -20.05 8.53 5.84
N SER A 636 -20.18 8.06 7.07
CA SER A 636 -20.45 8.91 8.22
C SER A 636 -19.39 10.01 8.36
N ASN A 637 -19.82 11.26 8.58
CA ASN A 637 -19.00 12.47 8.72
C ASN A 637 -18.31 12.59 10.08
N ALA A 638 -18.79 11.88 11.11
CA ALA A 638 -18.13 11.79 12.43
C ALA A 638 -17.76 10.35 12.83
N ASN A 639 -16.70 10.23 13.65
CA ASN A 639 -16.37 8.99 14.34
C ASN A 639 -17.45 8.71 15.39
N PHE A 640 -17.85 7.46 15.53
CA PHE A 640 -18.64 6.99 16.68
C PHE A 640 -17.86 5.94 17.48
N THR A 641 -18.32 5.66 18.70
CA THR A 641 -17.68 4.71 19.62
C THR A 641 -18.46 3.41 19.65
N ILE A 642 -17.76 2.28 19.52
CA ILE A 642 -18.27 0.95 19.82
C ILE A 642 -17.65 0.55 21.16
N VAL A 643 -18.48 0.30 22.17
CA VAL A 643 -18.01 -0.24 23.46
C VAL A 643 -18.18 -1.75 23.49
N ASP A 644 -17.28 -2.40 24.23
CA ASP A 644 -17.36 -3.84 24.46
C ASP A 644 -18.67 -4.18 25.16
N ASN A 645 -19.48 -5.03 24.53
CA ASN A 645 -20.71 -5.54 25.11
C ASN A 645 -20.86 -7.03 24.79
N PRO A 646 -20.28 -7.88 25.65
CA PRO A 646 -20.27 -9.29 25.41
C PRO A 646 -21.63 -9.95 25.65
N VAL A 647 -22.10 -10.76 24.70
CA VAL A 647 -23.33 -11.57 24.84
C VAL A 647 -23.08 -12.72 25.83
N PRO A 648 -23.91 -12.92 26.86
CA PRO A 648 -23.68 -13.97 27.87
C PRO A 648 -23.75 -15.39 27.30
N VAL A 649 -23.06 -16.34 27.94
CA VAL A 649 -23.15 -17.78 27.59
C VAL A 649 -24.60 -18.27 27.68
N GLU A 650 -25.16 -18.67 26.53
CA GLU A 650 -26.51 -19.22 26.42
C GLU A 650 -26.47 -20.74 26.35
N LEU A 651 -27.06 -21.37 27.36
CA LEU A 651 -27.05 -22.82 27.52
C LEU A 651 -28.35 -23.39 26.94
N THR A 652 -28.24 -24.25 25.92
CA THR A 652 -29.39 -24.82 25.19
C THR A 652 -29.83 -26.18 25.72
N SER A 653 -28.93 -26.91 26.37
CA SER A 653 -29.27 -28.15 27.08
C SER A 653 -28.27 -28.42 28.20
N PHE A 654 -28.76 -28.94 29.33
CA PHE A 654 -27.98 -29.47 30.43
C PHE A 654 -28.66 -30.75 30.91
N THR A 655 -28.02 -31.90 30.69
CA THR A 655 -28.63 -33.21 30.93
C THR A 655 -27.64 -34.16 31.61
N GLY A 656 -28.19 -35.11 32.35
CA GLY A 656 -27.43 -36.13 33.05
C GLY A 656 -28.00 -37.50 32.71
N SER A 657 -27.12 -38.46 32.45
CA SER A 657 -27.48 -39.86 32.23
C SER A 657 -26.58 -40.78 33.07
N VAL A 658 -27.03 -42.01 33.27
CA VAL A 658 -26.31 -43.00 34.09
C VAL A 658 -26.04 -44.25 33.29
N ASN A 659 -24.82 -44.77 33.43
CA ASN A 659 -24.48 -46.12 33.00
C ASN A 659 -23.78 -46.85 34.16
N GLY A 660 -24.50 -47.78 34.80
CA GLY A 660 -24.01 -48.46 36.00
C GLY A 660 -23.79 -47.49 37.16
N ASN A 661 -22.55 -47.35 37.61
CA ASN A 661 -22.15 -46.43 38.68
C ASN A 661 -21.43 -45.18 38.15
N THR A 662 -21.68 -44.84 36.89
CA THR A 662 -21.07 -43.70 36.20
C THR A 662 -22.15 -42.70 35.80
N ALA A 663 -21.99 -41.46 36.25
CA ALA A 663 -22.78 -40.33 35.78
C ALA A 663 -22.09 -39.68 34.58
N LEU A 664 -22.85 -39.47 33.50
CA LEU A 664 -22.46 -38.70 32.33
C LEU A 664 -23.26 -37.40 32.30
N ILE A 665 -22.57 -36.28 32.38
CA ILE A 665 -23.13 -34.93 32.40
C ILE A 665 -22.79 -34.25 31.08
N GLU A 666 -23.81 -33.82 30.35
CA GLU A 666 -23.67 -33.25 29.01
C GLU A 666 -24.35 -31.87 28.96
N TRP A 667 -23.72 -30.92 28.29
CA TRP A 667 -24.35 -29.64 28.02
C TRP A 667 -23.94 -29.07 26.67
N VAL A 668 -24.80 -28.18 26.18
CA VAL A 668 -24.63 -27.50 24.90
C VAL A 668 -24.81 -26.01 25.10
N THR A 669 -23.88 -25.22 24.55
CA THR A 669 -23.97 -23.77 24.48
C THR A 669 -24.31 -23.36 23.05
N ALA A 670 -25.25 -22.42 22.87
CA ALA A 670 -25.51 -21.79 21.58
C ALA A 670 -24.43 -20.74 21.27
N THR A 671 -24.06 -19.97 22.28
CA THR A 671 -23.04 -18.94 22.23
C THR A 671 -22.22 -18.97 23.52
N GLU A 672 -20.97 -18.53 23.42
CA GLU A 672 -20.07 -18.32 24.54
C GLU A 672 -19.40 -16.97 24.41
N MET A 673 -19.29 -16.23 25.51
CA MET A 673 -18.45 -15.05 25.54
C MET A 673 -17.75 -14.90 26.87
N ASN A 674 -16.49 -14.51 26.78
CA ASN A 674 -15.56 -14.41 27.88
C ASN A 674 -15.41 -15.71 28.68
N ASN A 675 -15.86 -16.86 28.15
CA ASN A 675 -16.00 -18.09 28.88
C ASN A 675 -14.65 -18.78 29.08
N LYS A 676 -14.12 -18.70 30.29
CA LYS A 676 -12.90 -19.42 30.69
C LYS A 676 -13.17 -20.91 30.83
N GLY A 677 -14.36 -21.27 31.33
CA GLY A 677 -14.80 -22.65 31.44
C GLY A 677 -15.91 -22.88 32.44
N PHE A 678 -16.24 -24.15 32.62
CA PHE A 678 -17.32 -24.62 33.47
C PHE A 678 -16.77 -25.45 34.62
N ARG A 679 -16.99 -24.98 35.84
CA ARG A 679 -16.83 -25.79 37.05
C ARG A 679 -18.07 -26.66 37.25
N VAL A 680 -17.86 -27.97 37.30
CA VAL A 680 -18.92 -28.94 37.58
C VAL A 680 -18.92 -29.22 39.08
N GLU A 681 -20.03 -28.93 39.74
CA GLU A 681 -20.24 -29.26 41.15
C GLU A 681 -21.28 -30.36 41.32
N ARG A 682 -21.09 -31.19 42.34
CA ARG A 682 -21.97 -32.29 42.71
C ARG A 682 -22.29 -32.25 44.19
N ARG A 683 -23.49 -32.68 44.55
CA ARG A 683 -23.85 -33.12 45.92
C ARG A 683 -24.62 -34.44 45.89
N LYS A 684 -24.56 -35.20 46.99
CA LYS A 684 -25.39 -36.41 47.21
C LYS A 684 -26.49 -36.03 48.18
N GLU A 685 -27.76 -36.17 47.78
CA GLU A 685 -28.92 -35.80 48.61
C GLU A 685 -28.78 -34.39 49.25
N SER A 686 -28.93 -34.28 50.57
CA SER A 686 -28.87 -33.04 51.37
C SER A 686 -27.44 -32.59 51.73
N SER A 687 -26.40 -33.15 51.10
CA SER A 687 -25.02 -32.77 51.39
C SER A 687 -24.65 -31.38 50.86
N SER A 688 -23.51 -30.85 51.30
CA SER A 688 -22.90 -29.67 50.67
C SER A 688 -22.43 -29.98 49.24
N TRP A 689 -22.37 -28.93 48.42
CA TRP A 689 -21.79 -28.98 47.08
C TRP A 689 -20.27 -29.17 47.15
N GLN A 690 -19.74 -30.02 46.29
CA GLN A 690 -18.31 -30.28 46.12
C GLN A 690 -17.96 -30.17 44.63
N GLN A 691 -16.76 -29.69 44.32
CA GLN A 691 -16.27 -29.65 42.94
C GLN A 691 -15.96 -31.07 42.46
N ALA A 692 -16.64 -31.49 41.39
CA ALA A 692 -16.43 -32.78 40.73
C ALA A 692 -15.43 -32.65 39.57
N GLY A 693 -15.41 -31.51 38.88
CA GLY A 693 -14.49 -31.29 37.75
C GLY A 693 -14.49 -29.86 37.21
N TYR A 694 -13.64 -29.62 36.21
CA TYR A 694 -13.58 -28.36 35.45
C TYR A 694 -13.31 -28.65 33.97
N ILE A 695 -14.07 -28.00 33.08
CA ILE A 695 -13.91 -28.12 31.63
C ILE A 695 -13.67 -26.72 31.04
N ASN A 696 -12.58 -26.56 30.28
CA ASN A 696 -12.26 -25.28 29.63
C ASN A 696 -13.31 -24.90 28.58
N GLY A 697 -13.69 -23.63 28.54
CA GLY A 697 -14.61 -23.07 27.55
C GLY A 697 -13.91 -22.72 26.23
N ARG A 698 -14.67 -22.16 25.28
CA ARG A 698 -14.15 -21.69 23.98
C ARG A 698 -13.76 -20.21 23.97
N GLY A 699 -13.85 -19.51 25.11
CA GLY A 699 -13.68 -18.07 25.19
C GLY A 699 -14.85 -17.33 24.54
N ASN A 700 -14.72 -16.99 23.26
CA ASN A 700 -15.76 -16.34 22.47
C ASN A 700 -16.16 -17.26 21.30
N SER A 701 -17.41 -17.69 21.25
CA SER A 701 -17.96 -18.52 20.19
C SER A 701 -19.41 -18.14 19.90
N VAL A 702 -19.76 -18.04 18.63
CA VAL A 702 -21.16 -18.04 18.17
C VAL A 702 -21.57 -19.39 17.57
N GLU A 703 -20.65 -20.36 17.54
CA GLU A 703 -20.91 -21.74 17.14
C GLU A 703 -21.35 -22.59 18.33
N VAL A 704 -22.27 -23.51 18.05
CA VAL A 704 -22.78 -24.48 19.01
C VAL A 704 -21.64 -25.35 19.53
N SER A 705 -21.38 -25.30 20.83
CA SER A 705 -20.36 -26.11 21.48
C SER A 705 -20.98 -27.17 22.38
N ARG A 706 -20.40 -28.38 22.35
CA ARG A 706 -20.87 -29.56 23.08
C ARG A 706 -19.80 -29.99 24.07
N TYR A 707 -20.21 -30.22 25.31
CA TYR A 707 -19.33 -30.59 26.40
C TYR A 707 -19.84 -31.83 27.11
N GLN A 708 -18.90 -32.59 27.68
CA GLN A 708 -19.21 -33.75 28.50
C GLN A 708 -18.28 -33.81 29.72
N PHE A 709 -18.82 -34.27 30.84
CA PHE A 709 -18.10 -34.60 32.06
C PHE A 709 -18.58 -35.97 32.55
N THR A 710 -17.64 -36.84 32.96
CA THR A 710 -17.96 -38.20 33.41
C THR A 710 -17.39 -38.45 34.79
N GLU A 711 -18.22 -38.97 35.69
CA GLU A 711 -17.79 -39.36 37.03
C GLU A 711 -18.21 -40.80 37.32
N SER A 712 -17.22 -41.67 37.53
CA SER A 712 -17.39 -43.11 37.79
C SER A 712 -17.18 -43.45 39.26
N GLY A 713 -17.65 -44.62 39.67
CA GLY A 713 -17.43 -45.13 41.03
C GLY A 713 -18.42 -44.55 42.06
N LEU A 714 -19.55 -44.03 41.62
CA LEU A 714 -20.57 -43.48 42.50
C LEU A 714 -21.30 -44.60 43.25
N GLU A 715 -21.62 -44.34 44.51
CA GLU A 715 -22.47 -45.22 45.30
C GLU A 715 -23.92 -45.12 44.82
N THR A 716 -24.77 -46.09 45.20
CA THR A 716 -26.21 -45.98 44.98
C THR A 716 -26.75 -44.75 45.73
N GLY A 717 -27.63 -44.00 45.07
CA GLY A 717 -28.25 -42.80 45.62
C GLY A 717 -28.55 -41.72 44.57
N VAL A 718 -29.19 -40.64 45.02
CA VAL A 718 -29.54 -39.49 44.17
C VAL A 718 -28.46 -38.43 44.27
N TYR A 719 -27.94 -38.02 43.12
CA TYR A 719 -26.94 -36.98 42.98
C TYR A 719 -27.51 -35.78 42.24
N PHE A 720 -27.12 -34.59 42.66
CA PHE A 720 -27.41 -33.36 41.94
C PHE A 720 -26.12 -32.79 41.36
N TYR A 721 -26.14 -32.41 40.09
CA TYR A 721 -25.04 -31.76 39.39
C TYR A 721 -25.45 -30.35 38.98
N ARG A 722 -24.55 -29.38 39.10
CA ARG A 722 -24.75 -28.03 38.58
C ARG A 722 -23.49 -27.52 37.89
N LEU A 723 -23.68 -26.57 36.98
CA LEU A 723 -22.59 -25.88 36.30
C LEU A 723 -22.41 -24.48 36.88
N ILE A 724 -21.16 -24.09 37.09
CA ILE A 724 -20.75 -22.72 37.33
C ILE A 724 -19.88 -22.30 36.16
N GLN A 725 -20.40 -21.46 35.27
CA GLN A 725 -19.60 -20.78 34.26
C GLN A 725 -18.69 -19.78 34.96
N GLU A 726 -17.42 -19.74 34.56
CA GLU A 726 -16.43 -18.76 34.98
C GLU A 726 -15.90 -18.01 33.76
N ASP A 727 -15.76 -16.70 33.89
CA ASP A 727 -15.30 -15.83 32.82
C ASP A 727 -13.83 -15.40 33.01
N TYR A 728 -13.14 -14.97 31.94
CA TYR A 728 -11.77 -14.47 32.06
C TYR A 728 -11.65 -13.17 32.87
N ASN A 729 -12.73 -12.39 32.97
CA ASN A 729 -12.81 -11.19 33.81
C ASN A 729 -13.12 -11.51 35.30
N GLY A 730 -13.28 -12.78 35.65
CA GLY A 730 -13.55 -13.25 37.02
C GLY A 730 -15.02 -13.28 37.43
N THR A 731 -15.98 -12.93 36.56
CA THR A 731 -17.40 -13.14 36.84
C THR A 731 -17.77 -14.61 36.74
N SER A 732 -18.85 -15.01 37.42
CA SER A 732 -19.37 -16.37 37.33
C SER A 732 -20.89 -16.42 37.34
N LYS A 733 -21.45 -17.43 36.68
CA LYS A 733 -22.89 -17.69 36.63
C LYS A 733 -23.16 -19.14 37.00
N THR A 734 -24.08 -19.36 37.93
CA THR A 734 -24.52 -20.70 38.34
C THR A 734 -25.79 -21.07 37.57
N TYR A 735 -25.83 -22.27 37.00
CA TYR A 735 -27.02 -22.85 36.37
C TYR A 735 -27.76 -23.77 37.33
N ASP A 736 -29.05 -23.98 37.07
CA ASP A 736 -29.89 -24.87 37.85
C ASP A 736 -29.35 -26.30 37.84
N ALA A 737 -29.54 -26.99 38.97
CA ALA A 737 -29.05 -28.34 39.13
C ALA A 737 -29.93 -29.35 38.39
N ILE A 738 -29.29 -30.38 37.84
CA ILE A 738 -29.94 -31.57 37.31
C ILE A 738 -29.79 -32.74 38.28
N GLU A 739 -30.74 -33.65 38.25
CA GLU A 739 -30.78 -34.84 39.09
C GLU A 739 -30.33 -36.07 38.30
N VAL A 740 -29.52 -36.91 38.95
CA VAL A 740 -28.99 -38.16 38.41
C VAL A 740 -29.07 -39.23 39.49
N GLU A 741 -29.84 -40.29 39.25
CA GLU A 741 -30.02 -41.40 40.20
C GLU A 741 -29.14 -42.60 39.83
N ILE A 742 -28.21 -42.95 40.71
CA ILE A 742 -27.44 -44.18 40.59
C ILE A 742 -28.28 -45.32 41.17
N SER A 743 -28.90 -46.09 40.29
CA SER A 743 -29.71 -47.24 40.66
C SER A 743 -28.85 -48.35 41.27
N ARG A 744 -29.53 -49.23 42.01
CA ARG A 744 -28.93 -50.43 42.56
C ARG A 744 -28.45 -51.36 41.43
N PRO A 745 -27.29 -52.03 41.58
CA PRO A 745 -26.83 -53.01 40.60
C PRO A 745 -27.76 -54.23 40.53
N ASP A 746 -28.05 -54.72 39.32
CA ASP A 746 -28.89 -55.91 39.11
C ASP A 746 -28.15 -57.23 39.34
N VAL A 747 -26.83 -57.21 39.17
CA VAL A 747 -25.97 -58.38 39.28
C VAL A 747 -24.79 -58.15 40.23
N PHE A 748 -24.36 -59.25 40.83
CA PHE A 748 -23.11 -59.31 41.57
C PHE A 748 -21.92 -59.27 40.62
N SER A 749 -20.91 -58.44 40.90
CA SER A 749 -19.67 -58.39 40.12
C SER A 749 -18.49 -57.96 40.97
N LEU A 750 -17.31 -58.53 40.69
CA LEU A 750 -16.02 -58.05 41.19
C LEU A 750 -15.26 -57.39 40.04
N ASN A 751 -14.92 -56.11 40.19
CA ASN A 751 -14.16 -55.39 39.17
C ASN A 751 -12.65 -55.61 39.31
N GLN A 752 -11.95 -55.37 38.20
CA GLN A 752 -10.49 -55.27 38.21
C GLN A 752 -10.06 -54.08 39.10
N ASN A 753 -9.09 -54.28 39.96
CA ASN A 753 -8.55 -53.21 40.80
C ASN A 753 -7.92 -52.09 39.94
N TYR A 754 -8.00 -50.85 40.39
CA TYR A 754 -7.39 -49.71 39.70
C TYR A 754 -6.66 -48.78 40.70
N PRO A 755 -5.41 -48.36 40.39
CA PRO A 755 -4.60 -48.79 39.25
C PRO A 755 -4.20 -50.29 39.32
N ASN A 756 -3.86 -50.90 38.19
CA ASN A 756 -3.24 -52.23 38.10
C ASN A 756 -2.34 -52.30 36.85
N PRO A 757 -1.00 -52.42 36.97
CA PRO A 757 -0.23 -52.57 38.21
C PRO A 757 -0.34 -51.35 39.15
N PHE A 758 -0.10 -51.54 40.45
CA PHE A 758 -0.22 -50.49 41.47
C PHE A 758 1.01 -50.39 42.38
N ASN A 759 1.16 -49.25 43.07
CA ASN A 759 2.25 -48.99 44.02
C ASN A 759 1.88 -47.90 45.07
N PRO A 760 1.96 -48.18 46.38
CA PRO A 760 1.64 -49.46 47.01
C PRO A 760 0.13 -49.64 47.20
N ALA A 761 -0.70 -48.65 46.82
CA ALA A 761 -2.15 -48.65 47.05
C ALA A 761 -2.97 -48.79 45.77
N THR A 762 -4.11 -49.47 45.86
CA THR A 762 -5.10 -49.65 44.80
C THR A 762 -6.51 -49.68 45.37
N SER A 763 -7.52 -49.50 44.53
CA SER A 763 -8.92 -49.63 44.93
C SER A 763 -9.56 -50.83 44.24
N ILE A 764 -10.33 -51.61 45.00
CA ILE A 764 -11.08 -52.77 44.53
C ILE A 764 -12.57 -52.44 44.64
N SER A 765 -13.27 -52.45 43.52
CA SER A 765 -14.70 -52.15 43.47
C SER A 765 -15.53 -53.40 43.19
N PHE A 766 -16.68 -53.54 43.82
CA PHE A 766 -17.62 -54.64 43.60
C PHE A 766 -19.07 -54.17 43.73
N SER A 767 -19.99 -54.89 43.09
CA SER A 767 -21.42 -54.59 43.13
C SER A 767 -22.18 -55.68 43.89
N LEU A 768 -23.15 -55.28 44.72
CA LEU A 768 -24.03 -56.18 45.46
C LEU A 768 -25.48 -55.93 45.08
N PRO A 769 -26.16 -56.87 44.39
CA PRO A 769 -27.57 -56.70 44.05
C PRO A 769 -28.48 -56.86 45.26
N VAL A 770 -28.03 -57.53 46.32
CA VAL A 770 -28.75 -57.67 47.59
C VAL A 770 -27.84 -57.54 48.79
N ARG A 771 -28.42 -57.12 49.95
CA ARG A 771 -27.70 -57.09 51.23
C ARG A 771 -27.18 -58.49 51.53
N GLY A 772 -25.90 -58.62 51.86
CA GLY A 772 -25.27 -59.92 52.05
C GLY A 772 -24.00 -59.85 52.89
N SER A 773 -23.60 -61.00 53.44
CA SER A 773 -22.29 -61.16 54.08
C SER A 773 -21.22 -61.24 53.00
N VAL A 774 -20.24 -60.34 53.06
CA VAL A 774 -19.15 -60.21 52.08
C VAL A 774 -17.82 -60.51 52.77
N VAL A 775 -17.05 -61.41 52.17
CA VAL A 775 -15.66 -61.69 52.54
C VAL A 775 -14.77 -61.42 51.34
N LEU A 776 -13.88 -60.43 51.42
CA LEU A 776 -12.88 -60.11 50.38
C LEU A 776 -11.49 -60.42 50.94
N ASP A 777 -10.89 -61.51 50.44
CA ASP A 777 -9.59 -62.01 50.87
C ASP A 777 -8.54 -61.81 49.77
N ILE A 778 -7.31 -61.50 50.17
CA ILE A 778 -6.13 -61.38 49.30
C ILE A 778 -5.19 -62.55 49.56
N TYR A 779 -4.66 -63.14 48.49
CA TYR A 779 -3.76 -64.28 48.50
C TYR A 779 -2.47 -63.99 47.72
N SER A 780 -1.35 -64.56 48.17
CA SER A 780 -0.09 -64.60 47.41
C SER A 780 -0.18 -65.57 46.23
N SER A 781 0.81 -65.54 45.34
CA SER A 781 0.91 -66.49 44.21
C SER A 781 1.07 -67.96 44.64
N LEU A 782 1.44 -68.22 45.89
CA LEU A 782 1.53 -69.56 46.48
C LEU A 782 0.22 -70.01 47.15
N GLY A 783 -0.82 -69.17 47.16
CA GLY A 783 -2.12 -69.45 47.78
C GLY A 783 -2.19 -69.13 49.27
N GLU A 784 -1.18 -68.49 49.85
CA GLU A 784 -1.20 -68.04 51.25
C GLU A 784 -2.10 -66.81 51.38
N LYS A 785 -3.03 -66.80 52.34
CA LYS A 785 -3.87 -65.62 52.61
C LYS A 785 -3.04 -64.53 53.27
N VAL A 786 -2.90 -63.38 52.61
CA VAL A 786 -2.07 -62.26 53.08
C VAL A 786 -2.87 -61.14 53.73
N ALA A 787 -4.15 -60.97 53.38
CA ALA A 787 -5.03 -59.98 54.00
C ALA A 787 -6.52 -60.35 53.84
N THR A 788 -7.36 -59.83 54.73
CA THR A 788 -8.82 -59.81 54.59
C THR A 788 -9.24 -58.33 54.61
N LEU A 789 -9.81 -57.84 53.51
CA LEU A 789 -10.18 -56.42 53.34
C LEU A 789 -11.62 -56.13 53.74
N VAL A 790 -12.50 -57.12 53.61
CA VAL A 790 -13.91 -57.04 54.03
C VAL A 790 -14.27 -58.38 54.66
N ASN A 791 -14.94 -58.35 55.81
CA ASN A 791 -15.52 -59.53 56.44
C ASN A 791 -16.72 -59.11 57.30
N GLU A 792 -17.78 -58.64 56.64
CA GLU A 792 -18.95 -58.08 57.31
C GLU A 792 -20.19 -58.13 56.41
N ILE A 793 -21.34 -57.76 56.95
CA ILE A 793 -22.57 -57.58 56.16
C ILE A 793 -22.50 -56.21 55.48
N ARG A 794 -22.66 -56.20 54.15
CA ARG A 794 -22.75 -54.98 53.35
C ARG A 794 -24.15 -54.84 52.77
N GLU A 795 -24.64 -53.60 52.74
CA GLU A 795 -25.91 -53.27 52.10
C GLU A 795 -25.82 -53.44 50.58
N ALA A 796 -26.96 -53.52 49.91
CA ALA A 796 -26.96 -53.59 48.46
C ALA A 796 -26.49 -52.26 47.83
N GLY A 797 -25.75 -52.33 46.73
CA GLY A 797 -25.17 -51.17 46.08
C GLY A 797 -23.79 -51.43 45.49
N TYR A 798 -23.17 -50.37 44.98
CA TYR A 798 -21.76 -50.37 44.58
C TYR A 798 -20.88 -50.06 45.78
N HIS A 799 -19.80 -50.82 45.94
CA HIS A 799 -18.85 -50.69 47.03
C HIS A 799 -17.43 -50.56 46.47
N GLN A 800 -16.59 -49.82 47.18
CA GLN A 800 -15.17 -49.69 46.89
C GLN A 800 -14.38 -49.81 48.18
N VAL A 801 -13.27 -50.54 48.13
CA VAL A 801 -12.38 -50.74 49.26
C VAL A 801 -10.94 -50.49 48.81
N SER A 802 -10.21 -49.69 49.58
CA SER A 802 -8.80 -49.42 49.34
C SER A 802 -7.93 -50.52 49.93
N PHE A 803 -6.91 -50.93 49.19
CA PHE A 803 -5.89 -51.88 49.62
C PHE A 803 -4.53 -51.20 49.61
N ASP A 804 -3.90 -51.08 50.78
CA ASP A 804 -2.50 -50.67 50.91
C ASP A 804 -1.62 -51.93 51.06
N ALA A 805 -0.78 -52.18 50.06
CA ALA A 805 0.15 -53.30 50.02
C ALA A 805 1.59 -52.87 50.39
N SER A 806 1.76 -51.76 51.12
CA SER A 806 3.06 -51.22 51.52
C SER A 806 3.95 -52.22 52.27
N GLN A 807 3.36 -53.24 52.92
CA GLN A 807 4.08 -54.29 53.65
C GLN A 807 4.32 -55.59 52.85
N LEU A 808 3.89 -55.67 51.59
CA LEU A 808 4.02 -56.86 50.74
C LEU A 808 5.14 -56.70 49.70
N THR A 809 5.72 -57.78 49.20
CA THR A 809 6.76 -57.72 48.15
C THR A 809 6.14 -57.56 46.75
N SER A 810 6.88 -56.96 45.79
CA SER A 810 6.43 -56.90 44.39
C SER A 810 6.10 -58.30 43.87
N GLY A 811 4.99 -58.44 43.15
CA GLY A 811 4.53 -59.73 42.71
C GLY A 811 3.07 -59.76 42.25
N THR A 812 2.62 -60.96 41.87
CA THR A 812 1.22 -61.22 41.54
C THR A 812 0.46 -61.66 42.79
N TYR A 813 -0.66 -61.01 43.04
CA TYR A 813 -1.60 -61.35 44.10
C TYR A 813 -2.97 -61.68 43.49
N ILE A 814 -3.73 -62.50 44.19
CA ILE A 814 -5.09 -62.89 43.79
C ILE A 814 -6.04 -62.40 44.87
N TYR A 815 -7.14 -61.76 44.48
CA TYR A 815 -8.20 -61.41 45.41
C TYR A 815 -9.47 -62.16 45.08
N THR A 816 -10.09 -62.71 46.12
CA THR A 816 -11.32 -63.50 46.04
C THR A 816 -12.37 -62.83 46.88
N ILE A 817 -13.55 -62.63 46.30
CA ILE A 817 -14.73 -62.17 47.02
C ILE A 817 -15.73 -63.31 47.13
N ARG A 818 -16.32 -63.48 48.32
CA ARG A 818 -17.42 -64.41 48.58
C ARG A 818 -18.57 -63.62 49.15
N VAL A 819 -19.75 -63.79 48.57
CA VAL A 819 -20.98 -63.12 49.01
C VAL A 819 -22.03 -64.17 49.32
N SER A 820 -22.67 -64.05 50.47
CA SER A 820 -23.81 -64.89 50.88
C SER A 820 -24.99 -64.01 51.29
N ALA A 821 -26.14 -64.21 50.63
CA ALA A 821 -27.38 -63.48 50.89
C ALA A 821 -28.57 -64.46 50.90
N GLY A 822 -29.06 -64.81 52.10
CA GLY A 822 -30.08 -65.85 52.25
C GLY A 822 -29.59 -67.21 51.75
N ASN A 823 -30.32 -67.81 50.79
CA ASN A 823 -29.95 -69.10 50.16
C ASN A 823 -29.04 -68.95 48.92
N ALA A 824 -28.71 -67.72 48.52
CA ALA A 824 -27.85 -67.45 47.37
C ALA A 824 -26.40 -67.17 47.81
N SER A 825 -25.44 -67.78 47.13
CA SER A 825 -24.02 -67.48 47.29
C SER A 825 -23.35 -67.22 45.94
N SER A 826 -22.36 -66.34 45.92
CA SER A 826 -21.57 -66.01 44.74
C SER A 826 -20.11 -65.84 45.12
N THR A 827 -19.20 -66.26 44.24
CA THR A 827 -17.75 -66.12 44.43
C THR A 827 -17.14 -65.67 43.13
N ASP A 828 -16.26 -64.66 43.18
CA ASP A 828 -15.50 -64.20 42.02
C ASP A 828 -14.04 -63.97 42.43
N ILE A 829 -13.14 -64.09 41.46
CA ILE A 829 -11.69 -64.09 41.66
C ILE A 829 -11.04 -63.22 40.57
N LYS A 830 -10.12 -62.35 40.97
CA LYS A 830 -9.34 -61.52 40.07
C LYS A 830 -7.87 -61.48 40.48
N LYS A 831 -7.01 -61.12 39.54
CA LYS A 831 -5.56 -61.01 39.73
C LYS A 831 -5.16 -59.55 39.76
N MET A 832 -4.23 -59.18 40.63
CA MET A 832 -3.59 -57.86 40.67
C MET A 832 -2.06 -57.98 40.70
N ILE A 833 -1.37 -56.93 40.24
CA ILE A 833 0.09 -56.88 40.16
C ILE A 833 0.58 -55.70 41.00
N LEU A 834 1.33 -55.98 42.05
CA LEU A 834 2.03 -54.97 42.85
C LEU A 834 3.44 -54.78 42.28
N VAL A 835 3.79 -53.53 41.97
CA VAL A 835 5.12 -53.14 41.49
C VAL A 835 5.67 -52.08 42.42
N LYS A 836 6.53 -52.47 43.36
CA LYS A 836 7.32 -51.53 44.16
C LYS A 836 8.52 -51.02 43.38
#